data_AF-A0A383WCD2-F1
#
_entry.id   AF-A0A383WCD2-F1
#
_cell.length_a   1.000
_cell.length_b   1.000
_cell.length_c   1.000
_cell.angle_alpha   90.00
_cell.angle_beta   90.00
_cell.angle_gamma   90.00
#
_symmetry.space_group_name_H-M   'P 1'
#
loop_
_entity.id
_entity.type
_entity.pdbx_description
1 polymer ?
#
loop_
_entity_poly.entity_id
_entity_poly.type
_entity_poly.pdbx_seq_one_letter_code
_entity_poly.pdbx_strand_id
1 'polypeptide(L)'
;MASRRGASEDVENSGRGRPAATGTRPAGHSRPAAGSANRASTGSSTSSSSSSRSSKGTYLGPSSEPNYGPAKQCTPPTLVSKAVTAAAFKPLASTRKPNFIIILTDDQGFDDIGLHQPRKPGSRPTWVNTPNLDKFIMQGTEFDNFYVAPMCSQSRAALLTGRDFARTGTMLINGGYDYINRGETTSAEFFADNGYDTAHFGKWHNGRTLGYEPWLVGFQDSWLPSSHVHLDNLMRHNGNYIQTKGLMEQDLMDKIIGYLKQHEAEDAKPFYMYYAPHAIHQGFMRPGQGPRWQRPAPEPYKSKYKNMSPKLPGDTAEVWAMLEYMDDVLGRLFDFVANSPLAENTYVMIMSDNGAELFPTERKGKDKLRRMPSGMMGYKKDVLEGGVRNYMAVKGPGVPGGVTDSSLTSITDVLPTMADLAGLSAAPHPQWDGLSMKNLLLPGTSKPAASLRGAALADKQQQDRFVFSFGPQCWSPDMVPALGPDRQVLKPQPLLDYDTGGVDGRGFARCVGIRYKDYKWIGDTGKVYKFEGTSHIEQPCNEVSGPEGDAVAGQMSKLAREYFKSLVADAHSFEKPTFYLGLDGWSVTNILPDGAHARTPGRVELLPNGLSGFSKVGDSACFALEVAKGGRYLVQVMYTSQVQASFRLSVGPYSKIQDGDAPAVTARLPASRNMRTAEMGYLELPATAGKQNEVCLVLVASSAPGVPVFNNLSNLRFTLSGGKRSWEGWVDKGVSMESSRVGDSPNNKRGGSSGKPAAPAGTTSAERRPVAGSSKPAPAAPKPAAAGSSTKRATSLQMSNPIYAVDYLAQDSVIDTWEEAQYKELHSHLRATPAMKQAERDALQYAALRARYSSAKESASVAAANMTAAERAWQSVRKQYLWADGQQGVMESLFSPYESEGIYTCAACQPDV
;
A
#
# COMPACT_ATOMS: atom_id res chain seq x y z
N MET A 1 -26.84 43.36 -14.95
CA MET A 1 -27.60 44.19 -15.91
C MET A 1 -28.12 43.29 -17.05
N ALA A 2 -29.06 43.76 -17.87
CA ALA A 2 -29.64 43.01 -19.01
C ALA A 2 -28.98 43.44 -20.36
N SER A 3 -29.33 42.99 -21.58
CA SER A 3 -30.47 42.18 -22.07
C SER A 3 -30.27 41.64 -23.53
N ARG A 4 -31.01 40.57 -23.91
CA ARG A 4 -31.61 40.26 -25.25
C ARG A 4 -30.69 39.90 -26.47
N ARG A 5 -30.97 38.78 -27.18
CA ARG A 5 -31.65 38.57 -28.52
C ARG A 5 -30.80 38.96 -29.76
N GLY A 6 -30.85 38.31 -30.94
CA GLY A 6 -31.58 37.15 -31.52
C GLY A 6 -30.79 36.57 -32.75
N ALA A 7 -31.07 35.37 -33.30
CA ALA A 7 -32.00 35.07 -34.43
C ALA A 7 -31.70 35.81 -35.77
N SER A 8 -31.71 35.22 -36.98
CA SER A 8 -31.96 33.82 -37.48
C SER A 8 -31.54 33.68 -38.98
N GLU A 9 -31.61 32.45 -39.55
CA GLU A 9 -31.93 32.14 -40.99
C GLU A 9 -30.94 32.54 -42.15
N ASP A 10 -30.81 31.83 -43.29
CA ASP A 10 -31.16 30.44 -43.70
C ASP A 10 -30.52 30.02 -45.08
N VAL A 11 -30.77 28.77 -45.57
CA VAL A 11 -30.93 28.35 -47.02
C VAL A 11 -29.70 28.41 -47.98
N GLU A 12 -29.38 27.45 -48.90
CA GLU A 12 -29.93 26.13 -49.30
C GLU A 12 -28.96 25.21 -50.11
N ASN A 13 -29.34 23.92 -50.27
CA ASN A 13 -29.20 22.93 -51.40
C ASN A 13 -28.05 22.98 -52.47
N SER A 14 -27.60 21.91 -53.17
CA SER A 14 -27.82 20.43 -53.20
C SER A 14 -26.71 19.78 -54.10
N GLY A 15 -26.54 18.45 -54.33
CA GLY A 15 -27.08 17.22 -53.71
C GLY A 15 -27.03 15.95 -54.62
N ARG A 16 -26.65 14.78 -54.04
CA ARG A 16 -26.78 13.37 -54.53
C ARG A 16 -25.78 12.78 -55.57
N GLY A 17 -25.35 11.52 -55.35
CA GLY A 17 -24.64 10.66 -56.32
C GLY A 17 -24.04 9.35 -55.75
N ARG A 18 -24.47 8.18 -56.26
CA ARG A 18 -23.97 6.77 -56.04
C ARG A 18 -24.44 5.93 -57.26
N PRO A 19 -23.91 4.73 -57.62
CA PRO A 19 -23.47 3.62 -56.73
C PRO A 19 -22.25 2.78 -57.25
N ALA A 20 -22.03 1.58 -56.64
CA ALA A 20 -21.40 0.33 -57.16
C ALA A 20 -19.99 0.36 -57.86
N ALA A 21 -19.05 -0.59 -57.81
CA ALA A 21 -18.81 -1.95 -57.24
C ALA A 21 -18.21 -2.88 -58.34
N THR A 22 -17.52 -3.97 -57.95
CA THR A 22 -16.62 -4.85 -58.78
C THR A 22 -15.26 -4.20 -59.16
N GLY A 23 -14.15 -4.92 -59.41
CA GLY A 23 -13.87 -6.35 -59.17
C GLY A 23 -12.46 -6.82 -59.65
N THR A 24 -11.95 -7.89 -59.03
CA THR A 24 -10.86 -8.83 -59.49
C THR A 24 -9.37 -8.39 -59.58
N ARG A 25 -8.51 -9.44 -59.57
CA ARG A 25 -7.02 -9.57 -59.61
C ARG A 25 -6.59 -10.00 -61.06
N PRO A 26 -5.31 -10.34 -61.43
CA PRO A 26 -4.15 -10.80 -60.64
C PRO A 26 -2.76 -10.21 -61.03
N ALA A 27 -1.69 -10.88 -60.57
CA ALA A 27 -0.27 -10.50 -60.59
C ALA A 27 0.53 -10.88 -61.87
N GLY A 28 1.79 -10.42 -61.97
CA GLY A 28 2.85 -11.15 -62.69
C GLY A 28 4.04 -10.32 -63.20
N HIS A 29 5.24 -10.53 -62.64
CA HIS A 29 6.50 -10.92 -63.33
C HIS A 29 7.78 -10.66 -62.51
N SER A 30 8.94 -11.07 -63.04
CA SER A 30 10.07 -11.57 -62.24
C SER A 30 11.44 -11.42 -62.93
N ARG A 31 12.50 -11.20 -62.12
CA ARG A 31 13.93 -11.61 -62.27
C ARG A 31 14.61 -11.63 -63.66
N PRO A 32 15.89 -11.20 -63.70
CA PRO A 32 16.96 -12.19 -63.91
C PRO A 32 18.02 -12.18 -62.79
N ALA A 33 19.12 -12.92 -62.97
CA ALA A 33 20.19 -13.14 -61.99
C ALA A 33 21.53 -13.55 -62.65
N ALA A 34 22.51 -13.94 -61.82
CA ALA A 34 23.80 -14.60 -62.12
C ALA A 34 25.04 -13.70 -62.37
N GLY A 35 26.20 -14.26 -61.98
CA GLY A 35 27.54 -13.64 -62.02
C GLY A 35 28.41 -14.18 -60.88
N SER A 36 29.47 -14.93 -61.19
CA SER A 36 30.32 -15.65 -60.22
C SER A 36 31.81 -15.60 -60.59
N ALA A 37 32.71 -15.73 -59.61
CA ALA A 37 34.10 -16.20 -59.78
C ALA A 37 34.79 -16.44 -58.42
N ASN A 38 35.81 -17.32 -58.39
CA ASN A 38 36.63 -17.64 -57.23
C ASN A 38 38.03 -17.00 -57.30
N ARG A 39 38.70 -16.80 -56.14
CA ARG A 39 40.10 -17.24 -55.96
C ARG A 39 40.56 -17.30 -54.50
N ALA A 40 41.51 -18.21 -54.23
CA ALA A 40 42.38 -18.22 -53.04
C ALA A 40 43.70 -17.47 -53.37
N SER A 41 44.75 -17.34 -52.53
CA SER A 41 45.14 -17.86 -51.19
C SER A 41 46.06 -16.79 -50.51
N THR A 42 46.98 -16.96 -49.55
CA THR A 42 47.68 -18.07 -48.85
C THR A 42 48.28 -17.57 -47.52
N GLY A 43 48.58 -18.42 -46.53
CA GLY A 43 49.47 -18.08 -45.39
C GLY A 43 49.39 -19.03 -44.19
N SER A 44 50.52 -19.50 -43.64
CA SER A 44 50.57 -20.50 -42.56
C SER A 44 51.76 -20.39 -41.60
N SER A 45 51.52 -20.65 -40.31
CA SER A 45 52.44 -21.17 -39.25
C SER A 45 51.67 -21.14 -37.91
N THR A 46 51.45 -22.23 -37.14
CA THR A 46 52.39 -23.01 -36.29
C THR A 46 53.14 -22.15 -35.26
N SER A 47 53.14 -22.42 -33.95
CA SER A 47 52.56 -23.50 -33.13
C SER A 47 52.34 -22.97 -31.68
N SER A 48 51.91 -23.69 -30.62
CA SER A 48 51.76 -25.14 -30.41
C SER A 48 50.52 -25.49 -29.54
N SER A 49 50.67 -25.89 -28.27
CA SER A 49 49.60 -26.43 -27.41
C SER A 49 49.98 -26.52 -25.93
N SER A 50 48.97 -26.41 -25.04
CA SER A 50 48.63 -27.46 -24.07
C SER A 50 47.18 -27.24 -23.59
N SER A 51 46.54 -28.26 -23.01
CA SER A 51 45.08 -28.25 -22.84
C SER A 51 44.62 -28.86 -21.51
N SER A 52 43.50 -28.34 -21.00
CA SER A 52 42.56 -29.09 -20.17
C SER A 52 41.14 -28.79 -20.66
N ARG A 53 40.22 -29.77 -20.54
CA ARG A 53 38.90 -29.70 -21.17
C ARG A 53 37.85 -29.17 -20.20
N SER A 54 37.15 -28.10 -20.58
CA SER A 54 35.81 -27.82 -20.05
C SER A 54 34.76 -28.61 -20.81
N SER A 55 33.82 -29.23 -20.10
CA SER A 55 32.59 -29.79 -20.67
C SER A 55 31.58 -28.65 -20.90
N LYS A 56 30.89 -28.67 -22.05
CA LYS A 56 29.97 -27.60 -22.44
C LYS A 56 28.64 -27.71 -21.69
N GLY A 57 28.38 -26.78 -20.77
CA GLY A 57 27.03 -26.39 -20.37
C GLY A 57 26.59 -25.17 -21.18
N THR A 58 25.50 -25.26 -21.94
CA THR A 58 25.01 -24.16 -22.79
C THR A 58 24.17 -23.17 -22.00
N TYR A 59 24.80 -22.13 -21.46
CA TYR A 59 24.10 -20.91 -21.09
C TYR A 59 23.82 -20.05 -22.33
N LEU A 60 22.63 -19.44 -22.37
CA LEU A 60 22.26 -18.47 -23.40
C LEU A 60 23.03 -17.17 -23.15
N GLY A 61 23.89 -16.79 -24.09
CA GLY A 61 24.60 -15.50 -24.04
C GLY A 61 23.64 -14.30 -24.22
N PRO A 62 24.10 -13.07 -23.96
CA PRO A 62 23.29 -11.87 -24.13
C PRO A 62 22.79 -11.76 -25.58
N SER A 63 21.49 -11.52 -25.75
CA SER A 63 20.89 -11.28 -27.06
C SER A 63 21.53 -10.06 -27.72
N SER A 64 21.95 -10.20 -28.97
CA SER A 64 22.60 -9.16 -29.78
C SER A 64 21.90 -7.81 -29.67
N GLU A 65 22.68 -6.76 -29.43
CA GLU A 65 22.20 -5.38 -29.38
C GLU A 65 21.42 -5.00 -30.65
N PRO A 66 20.32 -4.23 -30.55
CA PRO A 66 19.69 -3.66 -31.73
C PRO A 66 20.66 -2.69 -32.38
N ASN A 67 20.95 -2.90 -33.66
CA ASN A 67 21.93 -2.12 -34.41
C ASN A 67 21.43 -0.68 -34.64
N TYR A 68 21.76 0.22 -33.70
CA TYR A 68 21.42 1.63 -33.78
C TYR A 68 22.20 2.30 -34.92
N GLY A 69 21.47 2.95 -35.85
CA GLY A 69 22.09 3.84 -36.83
C GLY A 69 22.83 5.00 -36.16
N PRO A 70 23.67 5.74 -36.92
CA PRO A 70 24.59 6.75 -36.37
C PRO A 70 23.89 7.70 -35.40
N ALA A 71 24.47 7.82 -34.21
CA ALA A 71 23.83 8.42 -33.06
C ALA A 71 23.31 9.83 -33.37
N LYS A 72 22.00 10.03 -33.22
CA LYS A 72 21.43 11.37 -33.17
C LYS A 72 21.98 12.06 -31.94
N GLN A 73 22.47 13.29 -32.10
CA GLN A 73 22.90 14.13 -31.00
C GLN A 73 21.80 14.17 -29.93
N CYS A 74 22.18 13.98 -28.67
CA CYS A 74 21.25 13.95 -27.55
C CYS A 74 20.76 15.37 -27.26
N THR A 75 19.73 15.80 -28.01
CA THR A 75 19.08 17.10 -27.84
C THR A 75 18.09 17.03 -26.68
N PRO A 76 18.27 17.78 -25.57
CA PRO A 76 17.30 17.79 -24.48
C PRO A 76 15.93 18.29 -24.96
N PRO A 77 14.81 17.70 -24.51
CA PRO A 77 13.49 18.25 -24.78
C PRO A 77 13.36 19.62 -24.11
N THR A 78 13.32 20.69 -24.90
CA THR A 78 13.30 22.05 -24.38
C THR A 78 11.95 22.34 -23.72
N LEU A 79 11.91 22.34 -22.39
CA LEU A 79 10.71 22.69 -21.61
C LEU A 79 10.39 24.18 -21.80
N VAL A 80 9.43 24.47 -22.68
CA VAL A 80 8.93 25.83 -22.94
C VAL A 80 8.03 26.28 -21.79
N SER A 81 8.66 26.63 -20.65
CA SER A 81 7.94 27.24 -19.54
C SER A 81 7.38 28.61 -19.96
N LYS A 82 6.09 28.83 -19.69
CA LYS A 82 5.49 30.15 -19.79
C LYS A 82 5.60 30.83 -18.43
N ALA A 83 6.14 32.05 -18.42
CA ALA A 83 6.00 32.94 -17.27
C ALA A 83 4.51 33.29 -17.08
N VAL A 84 3.82 32.54 -16.22
CA VAL A 84 2.51 32.90 -15.69
C VAL A 84 2.73 33.85 -14.52
N THR A 85 2.12 35.03 -14.55
CA THR A 85 2.10 35.93 -13.40
C THR A 85 1.16 35.38 -12.32
N ALA A 86 1.63 34.40 -11.55
CA ALA A 86 0.92 33.89 -10.40
C ALA A 86 0.76 35.01 -9.35
N ALA A 87 -0.41 35.06 -8.71
CA ALA A 87 -0.57 35.85 -7.49
C ALA A 87 0.28 35.18 -6.39
N ALA A 88 1.20 35.93 -5.79
CA ALA A 88 2.00 35.42 -4.68
C ALA A 88 1.07 35.15 -3.48
N PHE A 89 1.10 33.93 -2.94
CA PHE A 89 0.37 33.62 -1.72
C PHE A 89 0.93 34.46 -0.57
N LYS A 90 0.01 35.06 0.20
CA LYS A 90 0.31 35.87 1.37
C LYS A 90 1.25 35.10 2.32
N PRO A 91 2.31 35.71 2.87
CA PRO A 91 3.14 35.08 3.89
C PRO A 91 2.31 34.66 5.10
N LEU A 92 2.71 33.58 5.76
CA LEU A 92 2.05 33.07 6.96
C LEU A 92 1.97 34.17 8.04
N ALA A 93 0.82 34.30 8.70
CA ALA A 93 0.68 35.18 9.85
C ALA A 93 1.59 34.67 10.99
N SER A 94 2.47 35.53 11.52
CA SER A 94 3.63 35.14 12.35
C SER A 94 3.31 34.61 13.75
N THR A 95 2.07 34.22 14.02
CA THR A 95 1.57 33.70 15.29
C THR A 95 0.91 32.32 15.17
N ARG A 96 0.76 31.78 13.95
CA ARG A 96 0.17 30.46 13.71
C ARG A 96 1.21 29.42 13.29
N LYS A 97 1.05 28.20 13.81
CA LYS A 97 1.70 27.00 13.25
C LYS A 97 0.97 26.61 11.94
N PRO A 98 1.70 26.26 10.87
CA PRO A 98 1.08 25.84 9.62
C PRO A 98 0.54 24.40 9.71
N ASN A 99 -0.46 24.10 8.90
CA ASN A 99 -0.95 22.75 8.63
C ASN A 99 -0.15 22.09 7.51
N PHE A 100 -0.15 20.75 7.48
CA PHE A 100 0.50 19.96 6.44
C PHE A 100 -0.45 18.91 5.85
N ILE A 101 -0.49 18.84 4.52
CA ILE A 101 -1.13 17.78 3.75
C ILE A 101 -0.06 17.15 2.86
N ILE A 102 0.31 15.91 3.16
CA ILE A 102 1.23 15.10 2.36
C ILE A 102 0.42 14.10 1.55
N ILE A 103 0.59 14.13 0.24
CA ILE A 103 -0.05 13.21 -0.70
C ILE A 103 1.04 12.35 -1.36
N LEU A 104 0.94 11.03 -1.21
CA LEU A 104 1.88 10.06 -1.77
C LEU A 104 1.15 9.08 -2.69
N THR A 105 1.23 9.31 -3.99
CA THR A 105 0.62 8.42 -5.00
C THR A 105 1.41 7.10 -5.12
N ASP A 106 0.74 6.07 -5.61
CA ASP A 106 1.24 4.69 -5.67
C ASP A 106 1.51 4.33 -7.14
N ASP A 107 2.75 3.95 -7.48
CA ASP A 107 3.21 3.59 -8.84
C ASP A 107 3.11 4.67 -9.93
N GLN A 108 3.01 5.95 -9.56
CA GLN A 108 3.05 7.07 -10.50
C GLN A 108 4.51 7.46 -10.83
N GLY A 109 4.92 7.32 -12.09
CA GLY A 109 6.23 7.79 -12.54
C GLY A 109 6.24 9.27 -12.91
N PHE A 110 7.42 9.85 -13.06
CA PHE A 110 7.60 11.26 -13.47
C PHE A 110 6.75 11.66 -14.70
N ASP A 111 6.73 10.81 -15.73
CA ASP A 111 6.01 11.07 -16.99
C ASP A 111 4.47 10.85 -16.92
N ASP A 112 3.93 10.42 -15.78
CA ASP A 112 2.47 10.28 -15.58
C ASP A 112 1.77 11.60 -15.25
N ILE A 113 2.53 12.69 -15.13
CA ILE A 113 1.98 14.04 -15.10
C ILE A 113 1.80 14.52 -16.53
N GLY A 114 0.61 15.04 -16.83
CA GLY A 114 0.28 15.63 -18.12
C GLY A 114 1.28 16.71 -18.56
N LEU A 115 1.77 17.55 -17.65
CA LEU A 115 2.79 18.59 -17.93
C LEU A 115 4.11 18.02 -18.49
N HIS A 116 4.52 16.83 -18.04
CA HIS A 116 5.77 16.18 -18.47
C HIS A 116 5.63 15.46 -19.83
N GLN A 117 4.40 15.15 -20.24
CA GLN A 117 4.12 14.58 -21.56
C GLN A 117 4.36 15.60 -22.68
N PRO A 118 5.03 15.22 -23.80
CA PRO A 118 5.23 16.07 -24.95
C PRO A 118 3.92 16.65 -25.53
N ARG A 119 3.80 17.98 -25.51
CA ARG A 119 2.67 18.76 -26.03
C ARG A 119 3.12 19.64 -27.21
N LYS A 120 2.22 19.95 -28.13
CA LYS A 120 2.42 21.11 -29.02
C LYS A 120 2.12 22.38 -28.20
N PRO A 121 2.81 23.52 -28.44
CA PRO A 121 2.48 24.77 -27.75
C PRO A 121 0.99 25.11 -27.88
N GLY A 122 0.29 25.19 -26.76
CA GLY A 122 -1.16 25.46 -26.71
C GLY A 122 -2.08 24.24 -26.91
N SER A 123 -1.57 23.02 -27.07
CA SER A 123 -2.40 21.82 -27.08
C SER A 123 -2.57 21.21 -25.69
N ARG A 124 -3.71 20.53 -25.47
CA ARG A 124 -3.84 19.53 -24.42
C ARG A 124 -2.82 18.39 -24.61
N PRO A 125 -2.52 17.60 -23.57
CA PRO A 125 -1.75 16.36 -23.73
C PRO A 125 -2.50 15.42 -24.67
N THR A 126 -1.76 14.62 -25.44
CA THR A 126 -2.38 13.74 -26.45
C THR A 126 -3.10 12.54 -25.81
N TRP A 127 -2.72 12.14 -24.59
CA TRP A 127 -3.21 10.91 -23.95
C TRP A 127 -3.43 11.01 -22.43
N VAL A 128 -2.37 11.12 -21.62
CA VAL A 128 -2.45 11.30 -20.15
C VAL A 128 -3.21 12.59 -19.85
N ASN A 129 -4.27 12.53 -19.04
CA ASN A 129 -5.05 13.71 -18.69
C ASN A 129 -5.12 13.87 -17.17
N THR A 130 -4.31 14.79 -16.63
CA THR A 130 -4.23 15.13 -15.21
C THR A 130 -4.48 16.63 -14.99
N PRO A 131 -5.65 17.17 -15.39
CA PRO A 131 -5.90 18.61 -15.38
C PRO A 131 -5.83 19.26 -13.99
N ASN A 132 -6.13 18.52 -12.92
CA ASN A 132 -6.12 19.05 -11.56
C ASN A 132 -4.70 19.09 -10.98
N LEU A 133 -3.88 18.07 -11.24
CA LEU A 133 -2.46 18.03 -10.90
C LEU A 133 -1.64 19.02 -11.76
N ASP A 134 -1.90 19.11 -13.06
CA ASP A 134 -1.36 20.15 -13.95
C ASP A 134 -1.62 21.55 -13.36
N LYS A 135 -2.88 21.82 -12.92
CA LYS A 135 -3.31 23.07 -12.28
C LYS A 135 -2.63 23.28 -10.93
N PHE A 136 -2.44 22.24 -10.13
CA PHE A 136 -1.77 22.32 -8.83
C PHE A 136 -0.28 22.70 -8.99
N ILE A 137 0.44 22.00 -9.86
CA ILE A 137 1.86 22.25 -10.17
C ILE A 137 2.05 23.69 -10.70
N MET A 138 1.25 24.12 -11.68
CA MET A 138 1.31 25.49 -12.20
C MET A 138 0.94 26.59 -11.18
N GLN A 139 0.38 26.23 -10.02
CA GLN A 139 0.07 27.14 -8.91
C GLN A 139 1.04 27.05 -7.73
N GLY A 140 2.04 26.18 -7.80
CA GLY A 140 3.03 25.96 -6.75
C GLY A 140 4.48 25.97 -7.25
N THR A 141 5.37 25.45 -6.41
CA THR A 141 6.76 25.14 -6.76
C THR A 141 6.90 23.63 -6.95
N GLU A 142 7.54 23.22 -8.05
CA GLU A 142 7.86 21.84 -8.39
C GLU A 142 9.36 21.58 -8.24
N PHE A 143 9.72 20.43 -7.71
CA PHE A 143 11.08 19.89 -7.68
C PHE A 143 11.15 18.75 -8.68
N ASP A 144 11.85 18.97 -9.80
CA ASP A 144 11.97 17.98 -10.86
C ASP A 144 13.18 17.05 -10.67
N ASN A 145 14.16 17.44 -9.86
CA ASN A 145 15.37 16.66 -9.52
C ASN A 145 15.20 15.96 -8.14
N PHE A 146 14.00 15.42 -7.90
CA PHE A 146 13.57 14.78 -6.66
C PHE A 146 13.69 13.24 -6.72
N TYR A 147 14.16 12.62 -5.64
CA TYR A 147 14.47 11.18 -5.60
C TYR A 147 13.75 10.43 -4.49
N VAL A 148 13.37 9.20 -4.82
CA VAL A 148 12.64 8.25 -3.99
C VAL A 148 13.36 6.90 -4.00
N ALA A 149 13.04 6.01 -3.07
CA ALA A 149 13.45 4.61 -3.19
C ALA A 149 12.71 3.96 -4.39
N PRO A 150 13.27 2.95 -5.05
CA PRO A 150 12.65 2.36 -6.24
C PRO A 150 11.44 1.46 -5.94
N MET A 151 11.03 1.36 -4.66
CA MET A 151 9.98 0.49 -4.17
C MET A 151 9.22 1.18 -3.01
N CYS A 152 7.95 0.84 -2.86
CA CYS A 152 6.96 1.60 -2.12
C CYS A 152 7.16 1.67 -0.59
N SER A 153 7.30 0.55 0.13
CA SER A 153 7.46 0.54 1.60
C SER A 153 8.70 1.30 2.04
N GLN A 154 9.79 1.19 1.27
CA GLN A 154 11.05 1.91 1.48
C GLN A 154 10.83 3.42 1.44
N SER A 155 10.26 3.95 0.36
CA SER A 155 9.97 5.38 0.23
C SER A 155 9.01 5.90 1.30
N ARG A 156 8.02 5.08 1.68
CA ARG A 156 7.07 5.42 2.74
C ARG A 156 7.75 5.50 4.10
N ALA A 157 8.66 4.58 4.42
CA ALA A 157 9.50 4.66 5.63
C ALA A 157 10.40 5.91 5.63
N ALA A 158 11.03 6.22 4.50
CA ALA A 158 11.90 7.39 4.36
C ALA A 158 11.12 8.72 4.49
N LEU A 159 9.92 8.81 3.91
CA LEU A 159 8.99 9.93 4.07
C LEU A 159 8.56 10.11 5.53
N LEU A 160 8.19 9.00 6.17
CA LEU A 160 7.61 8.99 7.52
C LEU A 160 8.64 9.14 8.64
N THR A 161 9.95 9.14 8.35
CA THR A 161 11.02 9.26 9.36
C THR A 161 12.12 10.28 9.01
N GLY A 162 12.16 10.81 7.78
CA GLY A 162 13.25 11.70 7.34
C GLY A 162 14.64 11.03 7.33
N ARG A 163 14.69 9.69 7.44
CA ARG A 163 15.90 8.86 7.51
C ARG A 163 15.93 7.91 6.31
N ASP A 164 17.12 7.44 5.93
CA ASP A 164 17.17 6.42 4.87
C ASP A 164 16.44 5.15 5.31
N PHE A 165 15.64 4.59 4.41
CA PHE A 165 14.78 3.45 4.71
C PHE A 165 15.54 2.24 5.24
N ALA A 166 16.79 2.05 4.83
CA ALA A 166 17.62 0.96 5.31
C ALA A 166 17.97 1.10 6.80
N ARG A 167 18.01 2.33 7.35
CA ARG A 167 18.17 2.59 8.79
C ARG A 167 16.94 2.19 9.60
N THR A 168 15.76 2.46 9.05
CA THR A 168 14.47 2.19 9.71
C THR A 168 14.13 0.70 9.87
N GLY A 169 14.98 -0.21 9.37
CA GLY A 169 14.68 -1.64 9.22
C GLY A 169 13.90 -1.99 7.95
N THR A 170 13.27 -1.01 7.30
CA THR A 170 12.41 -1.20 6.11
C THR A 170 13.22 -1.47 4.83
N MET A 171 13.88 -2.62 4.75
CA MET A 171 14.67 -3.01 3.57
C MET A 171 13.81 -3.44 2.37
N LEU A 172 12.66 -4.10 2.59
CA LEU A 172 11.90 -4.83 1.56
C LEU A 172 10.42 -4.42 1.54
N ILE A 173 9.66 -4.94 0.55
CA ILE A 173 8.19 -4.81 0.48
C ILE A 173 7.40 -5.94 1.17
N ASN A 174 8.08 -6.94 1.71
CA ASN A 174 7.51 -8.07 2.46
C ASN A 174 8.63 -8.78 3.26
N GLY A 175 8.36 -9.96 3.81
CA GLY A 175 9.41 -10.81 4.36
C GLY A 175 9.90 -10.34 5.73
N GLY A 176 9.05 -9.71 6.54
CA GLY A 176 9.38 -9.12 7.82
C GLY A 176 10.36 -7.95 7.74
N TYR A 177 10.52 -7.34 6.58
CA TYR A 177 11.39 -6.18 6.33
C TYR A 177 10.63 -5.04 5.64
N ASP A 178 9.30 -5.13 5.61
CA ASP A 178 8.31 -4.11 5.26
C ASP A 178 7.89 -3.23 6.45
N TYR A 179 8.57 -3.33 7.59
CA TYR A 179 8.21 -2.71 8.86
C TYR A 179 9.16 -1.56 9.20
N ILE A 180 8.60 -0.40 9.57
CA ILE A 180 9.38 0.63 10.29
C ILE A 180 9.62 0.11 11.72
N ASN A 181 10.87 0.15 12.18
CA ASN A 181 11.24 -0.29 13.51
C ASN A 181 10.59 0.60 14.60
N ARG A 182 10.15 -0.01 15.71
CA ARG A 182 9.53 0.71 16.85
C ARG A 182 10.49 1.55 17.69
N GLY A 183 11.78 1.53 17.40
CA GLY A 183 12.76 2.49 17.91
C GLY A 183 12.93 3.76 17.06
N GLU A 184 12.37 3.80 15.84
CA GLU A 184 12.25 5.03 15.06
C GLU A 184 11.05 5.86 15.56
N THR A 185 11.10 7.17 15.36
CA THR A 185 9.96 8.07 15.57
C THR A 185 9.28 8.33 14.23
N THR A 186 7.97 8.16 14.13
CA THR A 186 7.24 8.56 12.92
C THR A 186 6.99 10.07 12.89
N SER A 187 6.80 10.61 11.69
CA SER A 187 6.28 11.96 11.44
C SER A 187 4.98 12.24 12.21
N ALA A 188 4.10 11.25 12.37
CA ALA A 188 2.87 11.41 13.13
C ALA A 188 3.12 11.50 14.64
N GLU A 189 4.02 10.71 15.20
CA GLU A 189 4.46 10.83 16.60
C GLU A 189 5.13 12.19 16.83
N PHE A 190 6.07 12.57 15.94
CA PHE A 190 6.75 13.86 15.98
C PHE A 190 5.77 15.05 15.94
N PHE A 191 4.77 15.04 15.07
CA PHE A 191 3.77 16.13 15.00
C PHE A 191 2.80 16.09 16.18
N ALA A 192 2.36 14.91 16.62
CA ALA A 192 1.49 14.76 17.79
C ALA A 192 2.15 15.33 19.07
N ASP A 193 3.41 14.96 19.35
CA ASP A 193 4.18 15.47 20.49
C ASP A 193 4.40 16.99 20.40
N ASN A 194 4.47 17.54 19.18
CA ASN A 194 4.54 18.98 18.93
C ASN A 194 3.16 19.69 18.90
N GLY A 195 2.09 19.02 19.33
CA GLY A 195 0.76 19.59 19.56
C GLY A 195 -0.14 19.68 18.32
N TYR A 196 0.14 18.89 17.28
CA TYR A 196 -0.74 18.75 16.12
C TYR A 196 -1.78 17.66 16.33
N ASP A 197 -2.93 17.79 15.66
CA ASP A 197 -3.79 16.63 15.38
C ASP A 197 -3.28 15.89 14.14
N THR A 198 -3.35 14.56 14.12
CA THR A 198 -2.70 13.74 13.09
C THR A 198 -3.68 12.76 12.42
N ALA A 199 -3.64 12.67 11.09
CA ALA A 199 -4.55 11.81 10.34
C ALA A 199 -3.88 11.06 9.17
N HIS A 200 -4.32 9.84 8.93
CA HIS A 200 -3.85 8.96 7.87
C HIS A 200 -5.02 8.43 7.04
N PHE A 201 -4.89 8.45 5.72
CA PHE A 201 -5.89 7.93 4.80
C PHE A 201 -5.24 7.10 3.69
N GLY A 202 -5.67 5.85 3.51
CA GLY A 202 -5.25 4.99 2.41
C GLY A 202 -4.13 4.00 2.76
N LYS A 203 -3.16 3.85 1.85
CA LYS A 203 -2.14 2.79 1.89
C LYS A 203 -1.07 3.06 2.95
N TRP A 204 -0.94 2.14 3.90
CA TRP A 204 0.15 2.15 4.87
C TRP A 204 1.43 1.51 4.31
N HIS A 205 1.49 0.17 4.24
CA HIS A 205 2.66 -0.61 3.76
C HIS A 205 3.97 -0.39 4.56
N ASN A 206 3.87 -0.07 5.85
CA ASN A 206 5.02 0.01 6.78
C ASN A 206 4.89 -0.87 8.03
N GLY A 207 4.18 -2.00 7.88
CA GLY A 207 3.93 -2.97 8.93
C GLY A 207 2.48 -3.44 8.94
N ARG A 208 2.25 -4.68 9.38
CA ARG A 208 0.96 -5.38 9.18
C ARG A 208 0.52 -6.25 10.37
N THR A 209 1.07 -6.00 11.56
CA THR A 209 0.69 -6.64 12.83
C THR A 209 0.58 -5.65 13.97
N LEU A 210 -0.12 -6.08 15.03
CA LEU A 210 -0.41 -5.32 16.23
C LEU A 210 0.83 -4.60 16.77
N GLY A 211 0.79 -3.28 16.71
CA GLY A 211 1.85 -2.38 17.16
C GLY A 211 2.53 -1.61 16.02
N TYR A 212 2.25 -1.94 14.76
CA TYR A 212 2.81 -1.26 13.58
C TYR A 212 1.75 -0.62 12.68
N GLU A 213 0.47 -0.71 13.04
CA GLU A 213 -0.60 0.00 12.34
C GLU A 213 -0.57 1.51 12.64
N PRO A 214 -1.00 2.40 11.72
CA PRO A 214 -0.80 3.85 11.85
C PRO A 214 -1.31 4.44 13.18
N TRP A 215 -2.42 3.92 13.69
CA TRP A 215 -3.06 4.36 14.95
C TRP A 215 -2.33 3.91 16.23
N LEU A 216 -1.27 3.12 16.12
CA LEU A 216 -0.37 2.74 17.22
C LEU A 216 1.05 3.35 17.07
N VAL A 217 1.27 4.12 16.00
CA VAL A 217 2.51 4.87 15.71
C VAL A 217 2.21 6.32 15.30
N GLY A 218 1.31 6.95 16.05
CA GLY A 218 1.13 8.41 16.08
C GLY A 218 -0.08 9.00 15.32
N PHE A 219 -0.76 8.27 14.43
CA PHE A 219 -1.92 8.81 13.67
C PHE A 219 -3.23 8.67 14.44
N GLN A 220 -3.82 9.79 14.85
CA GLN A 220 -4.99 9.82 15.74
C GLN A 220 -6.34 9.57 15.02
N ASP A 221 -6.45 9.91 13.73
CA ASP A 221 -7.56 9.51 12.85
C ASP A 221 -7.02 8.77 11.61
N SER A 222 -7.01 7.44 11.65
CA SER A 222 -6.46 6.60 10.58
C SER A 222 -7.51 5.73 9.91
N TRP A 223 -7.71 5.94 8.60
CA TRP A 223 -8.54 5.12 7.70
C TRP A 223 -7.65 4.29 6.76
N LEU A 224 -7.47 3.02 7.09
CA LEU A 224 -6.63 2.06 6.35
C LEU A 224 -7.52 1.05 5.59
N PRO A 225 -7.61 1.12 4.24
CA PRO A 225 -8.36 0.17 3.43
C PRO A 225 -7.82 -1.27 3.49
N SER A 226 -8.65 -2.23 3.09
CA SER A 226 -8.17 -3.49 2.51
C SER A 226 -7.41 -3.19 1.20
N SER A 227 -6.23 -3.78 1.03
CA SER A 227 -5.38 -3.52 -0.13
C SER A 227 -6.02 -4.05 -1.42
N HIS A 228 -5.73 -3.40 -2.55
CA HIS A 228 -6.14 -3.84 -3.89
C HIS A 228 -7.68 -3.91 -4.16
N VAL A 229 -8.53 -3.39 -3.27
CA VAL A 229 -10.01 -3.45 -3.43
C VAL A 229 -10.59 -2.05 -3.64
N HIS A 230 -10.99 -1.74 -4.87
CA HIS A 230 -11.38 -0.37 -5.26
C HIS A 230 -12.89 -0.07 -5.15
N LEU A 231 -13.76 -1.05 -4.88
CA LEU A 231 -15.22 -0.89 -4.77
C LEU A 231 -15.79 -1.66 -3.56
N ASP A 232 -16.59 -0.98 -2.73
CA ASP A 232 -17.14 -1.47 -1.45
C ASP A 232 -16.04 -2.05 -0.55
N ASN A 233 -15.04 -1.23 -0.21
CA ASN A 233 -13.86 -1.66 0.55
C ASN A 233 -14.19 -1.98 2.03
N LEU A 234 -13.44 -2.91 2.63
CA LEU A 234 -13.45 -3.17 4.07
C LEU A 234 -12.31 -2.37 4.74
N MET A 235 -12.62 -1.17 5.21
CA MET A 235 -11.63 -0.31 5.86
C MET A 235 -11.44 -0.65 7.34
N ARG A 236 -10.31 -0.25 7.92
CA ARG A 236 -10.06 -0.18 9.36
C ARG A 236 -9.95 1.29 9.77
N HIS A 237 -10.83 1.73 10.67
CA HIS A 237 -10.78 3.04 11.31
C HIS A 237 -10.28 2.89 12.75
N ASN A 238 -9.04 3.31 13.02
CA ASN A 238 -8.36 3.12 14.31
C ASN A 238 -8.52 1.70 14.87
N GLY A 239 -8.27 0.68 14.01
CA GLY A 239 -8.45 -0.73 14.33
C GLY A 239 -9.87 -1.28 14.17
N ASN A 240 -10.92 -0.46 14.10
CA ASN A 240 -12.30 -0.94 13.97
C ASN A 240 -12.67 -1.19 12.50
N TYR A 241 -13.18 -2.38 12.17
CA TYR A 241 -13.60 -2.71 10.80
C TYR A 241 -14.88 -1.98 10.38
N ILE A 242 -14.85 -1.33 9.22
CA ILE A 242 -15.95 -0.58 8.62
C ILE A 242 -16.11 -0.98 7.15
N GLN A 243 -17.21 -1.62 6.82
CA GLN A 243 -17.60 -1.92 5.43
C GLN A 243 -18.13 -0.66 4.76
N THR A 244 -17.43 -0.15 3.74
CA THR A 244 -17.85 1.03 2.97
C THR A 244 -18.62 0.63 1.71
N LYS A 245 -19.15 1.61 0.97
CA LYS A 245 -19.95 1.41 -0.25
C LYS A 245 -19.55 2.43 -1.31
N GLY A 246 -19.49 2.01 -2.56
CA GLY A 246 -18.98 2.85 -3.65
C GLY A 246 -17.45 2.76 -3.76
N LEU A 247 -16.87 3.68 -4.52
CA LEU A 247 -15.45 3.65 -4.86
C LEU A 247 -14.58 4.10 -3.68
N MET A 248 -13.51 3.35 -3.42
CA MET A 248 -12.66 3.49 -2.24
C MET A 248 -12.03 4.89 -2.14
N GLU A 249 -11.50 5.44 -3.23
CA GLU A 249 -10.82 6.74 -3.23
C GLU A 249 -11.81 7.90 -3.07
N GLN A 250 -13.03 7.77 -3.62
CA GLN A 250 -14.10 8.75 -3.42
C GLN A 250 -14.61 8.75 -1.97
N ASP A 251 -14.75 7.58 -1.37
CA ASP A 251 -15.20 7.40 0.02
C ASP A 251 -14.12 7.79 1.05
N LEU A 252 -12.82 7.60 0.74
CA LEU A 252 -11.70 8.22 1.47
C LEU A 252 -11.72 9.74 1.31
N MET A 253 -11.95 10.26 0.10
CA MET A 253 -11.99 11.71 -0.15
C MET A 253 -13.15 12.41 0.57
N ASP A 254 -14.30 11.75 0.70
CA ASP A 254 -15.41 12.23 1.52
C ASP A 254 -15.01 12.36 3.01
N LYS A 255 -14.21 11.41 3.52
CA LYS A 255 -13.69 11.44 4.89
C LYS A 255 -12.59 12.47 5.09
N ILE A 256 -11.67 12.61 4.14
CA ILE A 256 -10.65 13.67 4.13
C ILE A 256 -11.30 15.05 4.18
N ILE A 257 -12.31 15.31 3.34
CA ILE A 257 -13.04 16.58 3.36
C ILE A 257 -13.85 16.72 4.67
N GLY A 258 -14.36 15.62 5.24
CA GLY A 258 -15.00 15.60 6.56
C GLY A 258 -14.05 15.94 7.71
N TYR A 259 -12.80 15.48 7.66
CA TYR A 259 -11.73 15.80 8.60
C TYR A 259 -11.33 17.28 8.47
N LEU A 260 -10.97 17.73 7.26
CA LEU A 260 -10.49 19.09 7.02
C LEU A 260 -11.52 20.18 7.43
N LYS A 261 -12.83 19.91 7.28
CA LYS A 261 -13.91 20.79 7.77
C LYS A 261 -13.88 21.04 9.28
N GLN A 262 -13.40 20.08 10.08
CA GLN A 262 -13.28 20.23 11.52
C GLN A 262 -12.13 21.20 11.90
N HIS A 263 -11.18 21.43 10.97
CA HIS A 263 -10.07 22.36 11.13
C HIS A 263 -10.28 23.72 10.43
N GLU A 264 -11.47 24.02 9.90
CA GLU A 264 -11.79 25.35 9.31
C GLU A 264 -11.99 26.45 10.37
N ALA A 265 -12.15 26.08 11.66
CA ALA A 265 -12.32 27.03 12.76
C ALA A 265 -11.04 27.80 13.10
N GLU A 266 -11.15 29.04 13.59
CA GLU A 266 -9.98 29.91 13.79
C GLU A 266 -9.08 29.45 14.96
N ASP A 267 -9.68 28.86 15.98
CA ASP A 267 -9.05 28.27 17.17
C ASP A 267 -8.74 26.77 17.04
N ALA A 268 -8.95 26.18 15.86
CA ALA A 268 -8.57 24.80 15.61
C ALA A 268 -7.05 24.58 15.77
N LYS A 269 -6.69 23.41 16.31
CA LYS A 269 -5.30 22.95 16.32
C LYS A 269 -4.77 22.82 14.88
N PRO A 270 -3.45 23.02 14.69
CA PRO A 270 -2.82 22.69 13.41
C PRO A 270 -2.83 21.17 13.20
N PHE A 271 -2.87 20.72 11.94
CA PHE A 271 -2.94 19.30 11.62
C PHE A 271 -1.82 18.82 10.67
N TYR A 272 -1.47 17.54 10.80
CA TYR A 272 -0.62 16.80 9.87
C TYR A 272 -1.42 15.64 9.27
N MET A 273 -1.72 15.72 7.98
CA MET A 273 -2.47 14.68 7.25
C MET A 273 -1.58 13.99 6.23
N TYR A 274 -1.53 12.66 6.28
CA TYR A 274 -0.89 11.80 5.30
C TYR A 274 -1.95 11.04 4.49
N TYR A 275 -2.06 11.34 3.20
CA TYR A 275 -2.96 10.68 2.26
C TYR A 275 -2.16 9.88 1.23
N ALA A 276 -2.36 8.57 1.19
CA ALA A 276 -1.77 7.68 0.21
C ALA A 276 -2.86 6.93 -0.58
N PRO A 277 -3.35 7.48 -1.72
CA PRO A 277 -4.25 6.74 -2.60
C PRO A 277 -3.59 5.43 -3.07
N HIS A 278 -4.37 4.35 -3.16
CA HIS A 278 -3.94 3.10 -3.79
C HIS A 278 -3.93 3.19 -5.32
N ALA A 279 -4.61 4.19 -5.91
CA ALA A 279 -4.41 4.52 -7.31
C ALA A 279 -2.99 5.08 -7.50
N ILE A 280 -2.23 4.67 -8.52
CA ILE A 280 -2.59 3.88 -9.72
C ILE A 280 -2.03 2.45 -9.72
N HIS A 281 -1.73 1.92 -8.53
CA HIS A 281 -1.23 0.57 -8.35
C HIS A 281 -2.27 -0.48 -8.78
N GLN A 282 -1.79 -1.69 -9.07
CA GLN A 282 -2.64 -2.80 -9.49
C GLN A 282 -3.63 -3.26 -8.40
N GLY A 283 -4.76 -3.81 -8.83
CA GLY A 283 -5.76 -4.42 -7.95
C GLY A 283 -7.03 -4.89 -8.68
N PHE A 284 -8.12 -5.05 -7.94
CA PHE A 284 -9.43 -5.49 -8.41
C PHE A 284 -10.52 -4.47 -8.07
N MET A 285 -11.65 -4.51 -8.77
CA MET A 285 -12.85 -3.80 -8.28
C MET A 285 -13.30 -4.39 -6.94
N ARG A 286 -13.42 -5.72 -6.84
CA ARG A 286 -13.77 -6.45 -5.62
C ARG A 286 -12.93 -7.74 -5.53
N PRO A 287 -12.73 -8.32 -4.33
CA PRO A 287 -12.08 -9.62 -4.20
C PRO A 287 -12.71 -10.67 -5.14
N GLY A 288 -11.88 -11.41 -5.87
CA GLY A 288 -12.31 -12.40 -6.85
C GLY A 288 -12.91 -11.86 -8.17
N GLN A 289 -13.00 -10.53 -8.37
CA GLN A 289 -13.55 -9.95 -9.61
C GLN A 289 -12.46 -9.50 -10.58
N GLY A 290 -12.09 -10.40 -11.49
CA GLY A 290 -11.05 -10.19 -12.51
C GLY A 290 -9.69 -10.77 -12.11
N PRO A 291 -8.69 -10.73 -13.00
CA PRO A 291 -7.32 -11.14 -12.67
C PRO A 291 -6.59 -10.06 -11.84
N ARG A 292 -5.75 -10.52 -10.90
CA ARG A 292 -5.01 -9.73 -9.89
C ARG A 292 -4.10 -8.62 -10.44
N TRP A 293 -3.75 -8.70 -11.73
CA TRP A 293 -2.75 -7.86 -12.39
C TRP A 293 -3.44 -6.91 -13.38
N GLN A 294 -4.39 -6.11 -12.88
CA GLN A 294 -5.14 -5.09 -13.64
C GLN A 294 -5.11 -3.74 -12.91
N ARG A 295 -5.47 -2.67 -13.61
CA ARG A 295 -5.62 -1.32 -13.06
C ARG A 295 -7.10 -0.90 -13.16
N PRO A 296 -7.91 -1.18 -12.13
CA PRO A 296 -9.37 -1.24 -12.24
C PRO A 296 -10.01 0.16 -12.22
N ALA A 297 -9.84 0.94 -13.28
CA ALA A 297 -10.48 2.24 -13.43
C ALA A 297 -12.02 2.11 -13.55
N PRO A 298 -12.81 3.02 -12.94
CA PRO A 298 -14.26 3.04 -13.09
C PRO A 298 -14.70 3.62 -14.44
N GLU A 299 -15.98 3.45 -14.77
CA GLU A 299 -16.62 4.19 -15.86
C GLU A 299 -16.91 5.64 -15.39
N PRO A 300 -16.78 6.66 -16.27
CA PRO A 300 -16.59 6.58 -17.72
C PRO A 300 -15.12 6.52 -18.20
N TYR A 301 -14.15 6.66 -17.29
CA TYR A 301 -12.71 6.72 -17.61
C TYR A 301 -12.24 5.49 -18.38
N LYS A 302 -12.68 4.30 -17.94
CA LYS A 302 -12.40 3.02 -18.61
C LYS A 302 -12.87 3.01 -20.06
N SER A 303 -14.12 3.38 -20.34
CA SER A 303 -14.63 3.49 -21.72
C SER A 303 -13.89 4.55 -22.54
N LYS A 304 -13.54 5.71 -21.95
CA LYS A 304 -12.79 6.78 -22.63
C LYS A 304 -11.47 6.24 -23.19
N TYR A 305 -10.62 5.63 -22.37
CA TYR A 305 -9.31 5.13 -22.81
C TYR A 305 -9.40 3.83 -23.62
N LYS A 306 -10.37 2.95 -23.35
CA LYS A 306 -10.65 1.78 -24.19
C LYS A 306 -10.95 2.18 -25.64
N ASN A 307 -11.69 3.28 -25.85
CA ASN A 307 -11.96 3.82 -27.19
C ASN A 307 -10.71 4.44 -27.87
N MET A 308 -9.63 4.70 -27.12
CA MET A 308 -8.32 5.12 -27.65
C MET A 308 -7.37 3.92 -27.92
N SER A 309 -7.71 2.71 -27.44
CA SER A 309 -6.90 1.49 -27.53
C SER A 309 -6.39 1.11 -28.92
N PRO A 310 -7.05 1.40 -30.07
CA PRO A 310 -6.47 1.17 -31.40
C PRO A 310 -5.14 1.89 -31.68
N LYS A 311 -4.65 2.71 -30.75
CA LYS A 311 -3.37 3.43 -30.80
C LYS A 311 -2.45 3.17 -29.59
N LEU A 312 -2.88 2.36 -28.60
CA LEU A 312 -2.27 2.22 -27.27
C LEU A 312 -2.24 0.75 -26.77
N PRO A 313 -1.23 0.34 -25.98
CA PRO A 313 -1.28 -0.90 -25.21
C PRO A 313 -2.48 -0.94 -24.25
N GLY A 314 -2.93 -2.16 -23.90
CA GLY A 314 -4.03 -2.36 -22.95
C GLY A 314 -3.69 -1.80 -21.56
N ASP A 315 -2.56 -2.25 -21.00
CA ASP A 315 -2.07 -1.84 -19.68
C ASP A 315 -1.91 -0.31 -19.55
N THR A 316 -1.46 0.34 -20.64
CA THR A 316 -1.31 1.80 -20.76
C THR A 316 -2.66 2.52 -20.87
N ALA A 317 -3.68 1.90 -21.47
CA ALA A 317 -5.03 2.44 -21.47
C ALA A 317 -5.73 2.29 -20.10
N GLU A 318 -5.46 1.20 -19.36
CA GLU A 318 -5.98 1.02 -17.99
C GLU A 318 -5.34 2.02 -17.01
N VAL A 319 -4.00 2.16 -17.03
CA VAL A 319 -3.30 3.07 -16.10
C VAL A 319 -3.67 4.53 -16.33
N TRP A 320 -3.87 4.97 -17.57
CA TRP A 320 -4.28 6.36 -17.86
C TRP A 320 -5.75 6.63 -17.50
N ALA A 321 -6.63 5.62 -17.58
CA ALA A 321 -7.98 5.73 -17.03
C ALA A 321 -7.98 5.84 -15.49
N MET A 322 -7.06 5.14 -14.83
CA MET A 322 -6.91 5.19 -13.37
C MET A 322 -6.26 6.51 -12.90
N LEU A 323 -5.31 7.07 -13.67
CA LEU A 323 -4.72 8.39 -13.43
C LEU A 323 -5.76 9.52 -13.52
N GLU A 324 -6.57 9.57 -14.59
CA GLU A 324 -7.55 10.64 -14.74
C GLU A 324 -8.64 10.57 -13.66
N TYR A 325 -9.04 9.36 -13.27
CA TYR A 325 -9.93 9.14 -12.12
C TYR A 325 -9.30 9.61 -10.80
N MET A 326 -8.02 9.29 -10.55
CA MET A 326 -7.29 9.77 -9.38
C MET A 326 -7.12 11.30 -9.39
N ASP A 327 -6.86 11.90 -10.55
CA ASP A 327 -6.72 13.34 -10.72
C ASP A 327 -8.04 14.07 -10.43
N ASP A 328 -9.19 13.56 -10.87
CA ASP A 328 -10.50 14.10 -10.50
C ASP A 328 -10.78 13.94 -8.99
N VAL A 329 -10.36 12.84 -8.35
CA VAL A 329 -10.44 12.68 -6.88
C VAL A 329 -9.57 13.71 -6.16
N LEU A 330 -8.32 13.91 -6.61
CA LEU A 330 -7.40 14.91 -6.06
C LEU A 330 -7.89 16.35 -6.31
N GLY A 331 -8.55 16.60 -7.44
CA GLY A 331 -9.21 17.88 -7.74
C GLY A 331 -10.20 18.29 -6.66
N ARG A 332 -10.95 17.34 -6.08
CA ARG A 332 -11.85 17.60 -4.95
C ARG A 332 -11.11 18.14 -3.72
N LEU A 333 -9.94 17.58 -3.41
CA LEU A 333 -9.09 18.03 -2.30
C LEU A 333 -8.48 19.41 -2.59
N PHE A 334 -7.91 19.59 -3.78
CA PHE A 334 -7.28 20.84 -4.18
C PHE A 334 -8.27 22.00 -4.21
N ASP A 335 -9.48 21.80 -4.73
CA ASP A 335 -10.52 22.83 -4.72
C ASP A 335 -11.17 23.00 -3.33
N PHE A 336 -11.24 21.97 -2.48
CA PHE A 336 -11.67 22.19 -1.10
C PHE A 336 -10.67 23.08 -0.32
N VAL A 337 -9.38 22.73 -0.35
CA VAL A 337 -8.33 23.51 0.36
C VAL A 337 -8.20 24.92 -0.22
N ALA A 338 -8.35 25.11 -1.54
CA ALA A 338 -8.25 26.42 -2.18
C ALA A 338 -9.47 27.35 -1.95
N ASN A 339 -10.63 26.81 -1.55
CA ASN A 339 -11.86 27.58 -1.31
C ASN A 339 -12.28 27.61 0.18
N SER A 340 -11.41 27.17 1.10
CA SER A 340 -11.62 27.17 2.56
C SER A 340 -10.60 28.09 3.27
N PRO A 341 -10.84 28.48 4.54
CA PRO A 341 -9.87 29.25 5.33
C PRO A 341 -8.48 28.60 5.46
N LEU A 342 -8.41 27.29 5.26
CA LEU A 342 -7.18 26.48 5.26
C LEU A 342 -6.14 26.98 4.24
N ALA A 343 -6.56 27.64 3.16
CA ALA A 343 -5.68 28.17 2.11
C ALA A 343 -4.59 29.11 2.64
N GLU A 344 -4.85 29.88 3.72
CA GLU A 344 -3.87 30.83 4.28
C GLU A 344 -2.85 30.18 5.25
N ASN A 345 -3.06 28.91 5.65
CA ASN A 345 -2.26 28.26 6.70
C ASN A 345 -1.71 26.85 6.34
N THR A 346 -2.03 26.32 5.15
CA THR A 346 -1.76 24.90 4.82
C THR A 346 -0.75 24.72 3.70
N TYR A 347 0.33 23.98 3.97
CA TYR A 347 1.21 23.47 2.92
C TYR A 347 0.67 22.12 2.43
N VAL A 348 0.33 22.05 1.15
CA VAL A 348 0.02 20.81 0.43
C VAL A 348 1.26 20.40 -0.35
N MET A 349 1.73 19.17 -0.17
CA MET A 349 2.85 18.58 -0.90
C MET A 349 2.38 17.28 -1.55
N ILE A 350 2.65 17.08 -2.84
CA ILE A 350 2.32 15.85 -3.57
C ILE A 350 3.54 15.29 -4.30
N MET A 351 3.73 13.98 -4.17
CA MET A 351 4.80 13.18 -4.79
C MET A 351 4.28 11.74 -4.98
N SER A 352 5.11 10.85 -5.56
CA SER A 352 4.83 9.41 -5.68
C SER A 352 5.88 8.59 -4.93
N ASP A 353 5.56 7.34 -4.56
CA ASP A 353 6.46 6.49 -3.77
C ASP A 353 7.57 5.78 -4.55
N ASN A 354 7.39 5.49 -5.84
CA ASN A 354 8.47 4.99 -6.70
C ASN A 354 8.26 5.43 -8.16
N GLY A 355 9.24 5.15 -9.03
CA GLY A 355 9.04 5.24 -10.48
C GLY A 355 7.86 4.39 -10.97
N ALA A 356 7.45 4.56 -12.22
CA ALA A 356 6.27 3.89 -12.77
C ALA A 356 6.42 2.35 -12.73
N GLU A 357 5.40 1.62 -12.27
CA GLU A 357 5.32 0.20 -12.63
C GLU A 357 4.92 0.08 -14.11
N LEU A 358 5.73 -0.62 -14.89
CA LEU A 358 5.43 -0.92 -16.28
C LEU A 358 4.97 -2.36 -16.39
N PHE A 359 3.76 -2.62 -16.87
CA PHE A 359 3.32 -3.98 -17.14
C PHE A 359 3.99 -4.57 -18.40
N PRO A 360 3.92 -5.90 -18.65
CA PRO A 360 4.68 -6.55 -19.71
C PRO A 360 4.49 -5.98 -21.13
N THR A 361 3.33 -5.38 -21.45
CA THR A 361 3.13 -4.73 -22.77
C THR A 361 3.74 -3.33 -22.85
N GLU A 362 3.98 -2.69 -21.70
CA GLU A 362 4.56 -1.34 -21.59
C GLU A 362 6.10 -1.35 -21.56
N ARG A 363 6.72 -2.47 -21.19
CA ARG A 363 8.18 -2.57 -20.95
C ARG A 363 9.08 -2.47 -22.20
N LYS A 364 8.55 -2.37 -23.42
CA LYS A 364 9.34 -2.55 -24.66
C LYS A 364 9.16 -1.43 -25.69
N GLY A 365 10.27 -1.01 -26.30
CA GLY A 365 10.31 -0.21 -27.53
C GLY A 365 9.42 1.03 -27.53
N LYS A 366 8.54 1.15 -28.53
CA LYS A 366 7.64 2.29 -28.71
C LYS A 366 6.59 2.40 -27.61
N ASP A 367 6.29 1.31 -26.91
CA ASP A 367 5.27 1.27 -25.86
C ASP A 367 5.82 1.81 -24.54
N LYS A 368 7.10 1.52 -24.22
CA LYS A 368 7.79 2.26 -23.15
C LYS A 368 7.82 3.75 -23.46
N LEU A 369 8.18 4.14 -24.69
CA LEU A 369 8.26 5.56 -25.07
C LEU A 369 6.89 6.28 -25.20
N ARG A 370 5.77 5.55 -25.19
CA ARG A 370 4.41 6.12 -25.02
C ARG A 370 4.11 6.41 -23.55
N ARG A 371 4.50 5.49 -22.68
CA ARG A 371 4.22 5.48 -21.24
C ARG A 371 5.24 6.30 -20.42
N MET A 372 6.46 6.44 -20.95
CA MET A 372 7.60 7.20 -20.42
C MET A 372 8.35 7.91 -21.58
N PRO A 373 7.78 8.98 -22.17
CA PRO A 373 8.41 9.76 -23.25
C PRO A 373 9.74 10.44 -22.90
N SER A 374 10.10 10.59 -21.61
CA SER A 374 11.43 11.04 -21.18
C SER A 374 12.55 10.09 -21.64
N GLY A 375 12.25 8.80 -21.86
CA GLY A 375 13.23 7.79 -22.25
C GLY A 375 14.17 7.33 -21.12
N MET A 376 13.97 7.78 -19.87
CA MET A 376 14.79 7.38 -18.70
C MET A 376 14.92 5.86 -18.59
N MET A 377 16.08 5.35 -18.15
CA MET A 377 16.31 3.90 -18.05
C MET A 377 15.58 3.30 -16.83
N GLY A 378 15.31 1.99 -16.90
CA GLY A 378 14.57 1.27 -15.86
C GLY A 378 13.13 1.72 -15.65
N TYR A 379 12.51 1.22 -14.59
CA TYR A 379 11.16 1.51 -14.09
C TYR A 379 11.10 1.11 -12.60
N LYS A 380 9.92 1.03 -11.97
CA LYS A 380 9.78 0.52 -10.57
C LYS A 380 10.66 -0.69 -10.33
N LYS A 381 11.34 -0.68 -9.16
CA LYS A 381 12.44 -1.55 -8.68
C LYS A 381 13.85 -1.20 -9.14
N ASP A 382 14.05 -0.56 -10.28
CA ASP A 382 15.40 -0.34 -10.81
C ASP A 382 16.03 0.90 -10.14
N VAL A 383 17.33 0.86 -9.83
CA VAL A 383 18.08 2.05 -9.31
C VAL A 383 18.42 3.08 -10.40
N LEU A 384 17.88 2.88 -11.60
CA LEU A 384 17.97 3.75 -12.77
C LEU A 384 16.92 4.88 -12.63
N GLU A 385 17.11 5.99 -13.34
CA GLU A 385 16.32 7.22 -13.15
C GLU A 385 14.81 6.99 -13.32
N GLY A 386 14.39 6.11 -14.23
CA GLY A 386 12.98 5.76 -14.41
C GLY A 386 12.35 4.98 -13.24
N GLY A 387 13.15 4.46 -12.31
CA GLY A 387 12.72 3.81 -11.08
C GLY A 387 12.85 4.66 -9.81
N VAL A 388 13.80 5.61 -9.76
CA VAL A 388 14.12 6.40 -8.54
C VAL A 388 13.94 7.92 -8.67
N ARG A 389 13.90 8.49 -9.88
CA ARG A 389 13.57 9.91 -10.08
C ARG A 389 12.06 10.07 -10.10
N ASN A 390 11.56 11.04 -9.34
CA ASN A 390 10.15 11.40 -9.32
C ASN A 390 10.02 12.93 -9.24
N TYR A 391 8.83 13.42 -8.91
CA TYR A 391 8.55 14.84 -8.68
C TYR A 391 8.14 15.07 -7.23
N MET A 392 8.30 16.30 -6.76
CA MET A 392 7.54 16.81 -5.62
C MET A 392 6.97 18.19 -5.97
N ALA A 393 5.66 18.36 -5.88
CA ALA A 393 5.00 19.65 -6.08
C ALA A 393 4.43 20.17 -4.76
N VAL A 394 4.69 21.44 -4.44
CA VAL A 394 4.32 22.08 -3.17
C VAL A 394 3.56 23.37 -3.42
N LYS A 395 2.45 23.55 -2.71
CA LYS A 395 1.64 24.78 -2.71
C LYS A 395 1.27 25.14 -1.27
N GLY A 396 1.46 26.40 -0.88
CA GLY A 396 1.15 26.88 0.46
C GLY A 396 1.58 28.32 0.71
N PRO A 397 1.48 28.80 1.96
CA PRO A 397 1.80 30.18 2.34
C PRO A 397 3.21 30.59 1.92
N GLY A 398 3.34 31.70 1.19
CA GLY A 398 4.63 32.21 0.68
C GLY A 398 5.32 31.40 -0.42
N VAL A 399 4.81 30.23 -0.83
CA VAL A 399 5.39 29.42 -1.91
C VAL A 399 5.10 30.09 -3.26
N PRO A 400 6.10 30.32 -4.14
CA PRO A 400 5.86 30.92 -5.44
C PRO A 400 5.21 29.91 -6.40
N GLY A 401 4.22 30.37 -7.17
CA GLY A 401 3.50 29.56 -8.15
C GLY A 401 4.12 29.65 -9.55
N GLY A 402 4.14 28.52 -10.28
CA GLY A 402 4.65 28.44 -11.65
C GLY A 402 6.18 28.37 -11.72
N VAL A 403 6.80 27.74 -10.72
CA VAL A 403 8.26 27.63 -10.56
C VAL A 403 8.68 26.17 -10.54
N THR A 404 9.64 25.81 -11.39
CA THR A 404 10.37 24.53 -11.33
C THR A 404 11.76 24.76 -10.74
N ASP A 405 12.17 23.87 -9.83
CA ASP A 405 13.45 23.85 -9.16
C ASP A 405 14.15 22.52 -9.41
N SER A 406 15.43 22.58 -9.79
CA SER A 406 16.22 21.40 -10.14
C SER A 406 17.34 21.13 -9.13
N SER A 407 17.21 21.63 -7.90
CA SER A 407 18.06 21.24 -6.77
C SER A 407 17.92 19.74 -6.47
N LEU A 408 19.04 19.05 -6.23
CA LEU A 408 19.04 17.63 -5.90
C LEU A 408 18.33 17.40 -4.56
N THR A 409 17.15 16.80 -4.61
CA THR A 409 16.25 16.63 -3.46
C THR A 409 15.82 15.18 -3.30
N SER A 410 15.37 14.79 -2.11
CA SER A 410 15.01 13.41 -1.78
C SER A 410 13.81 13.36 -0.84
N ILE A 411 13.07 12.25 -0.84
CA ILE A 411 11.89 12.08 0.01
C ILE A 411 12.18 12.16 1.53
N THR A 412 13.43 11.90 1.94
CA THR A 412 13.89 12.13 3.32
C THR A 412 13.88 13.61 3.73
N ASP A 413 13.93 14.55 2.78
CA ASP A 413 13.94 15.99 3.04
C ASP A 413 12.58 16.51 3.54
N VAL A 414 11.49 15.77 3.31
CA VAL A 414 10.12 16.28 3.50
C VAL A 414 9.81 16.51 4.98
N LEU A 415 10.17 15.58 5.87
CA LEU A 415 9.97 15.73 7.33
C LEU A 415 10.77 16.91 7.94
N PRO A 416 12.11 17.01 7.76
CA PRO A 416 12.87 18.19 8.19
C PRO A 416 12.33 19.51 7.62
N THR A 417 11.86 19.51 6.36
CA THR A 417 11.24 20.69 5.74
C THR A 417 9.95 21.10 6.45
N MET A 418 9.05 20.16 6.76
CA MET A 418 7.82 20.47 7.52
C MET A 418 8.14 20.97 8.94
N ALA A 419 9.08 20.34 9.64
CA ALA A 419 9.49 20.74 10.98
C ALA A 419 10.03 22.19 11.01
N ASP A 420 10.92 22.53 10.08
CA ASP A 420 11.50 23.87 9.93
C ASP A 420 10.44 24.90 9.50
N LEU A 421 9.53 24.55 8.58
CA LEU A 421 8.38 25.40 8.22
C LEU A 421 7.46 25.71 9.42
N ALA A 422 7.32 24.78 10.36
CA ALA A 422 6.57 24.94 11.59
C ALA A 422 7.37 25.52 12.78
N GLY A 423 8.67 25.77 12.61
CA GLY A 423 9.55 26.29 13.67
C GLY A 423 9.81 25.29 14.80
N LEU A 424 9.72 23.99 14.52
CA LEU A 424 9.90 22.91 15.49
C LEU A 424 11.38 22.47 15.55
N SER A 425 11.85 22.10 16.73
CA SER A 425 13.14 21.42 16.91
C SER A 425 13.04 19.95 16.52
N ALA A 426 14.13 19.38 15.98
CA ALA A 426 14.18 17.96 15.65
C ALA A 426 14.03 17.03 16.88
N ALA A 427 14.63 17.39 18.03
CA ALA A 427 14.55 16.57 19.23
C ALA A 427 13.10 16.41 19.74
N PRO A 428 12.66 15.21 20.17
CA PRO A 428 13.48 14.02 20.49
C PRO A 428 13.71 13.03 19.32
N HIS A 429 13.39 13.38 18.07
CA HIS A 429 13.55 12.50 16.91
C HIS A 429 15.02 12.03 16.72
N PRO A 430 15.27 10.77 16.30
CA PRO A 430 16.58 10.31 15.81
C PRO A 430 17.15 11.21 14.68
N GLN A 431 18.47 11.20 14.47
CA GLN A 431 19.08 12.05 13.45
C GLN A 431 18.53 11.75 12.04
N TRP A 432 17.96 12.77 11.40
CA TRP A 432 17.53 12.76 9.99
C TRP A 432 18.72 12.64 9.03
N ASP A 433 18.54 11.89 7.93
CA ASP A 433 19.45 11.92 6.77
C ASP A 433 19.03 13.00 5.73
N GLY A 434 17.77 13.45 5.80
CA GLY A 434 17.23 14.52 4.95
C GLY A 434 17.61 15.94 5.39
N LEU A 435 17.47 16.88 4.46
CA LEU A 435 17.77 18.30 4.63
C LEU A 435 16.48 19.14 4.52
N SER A 436 16.37 20.24 5.27
CA SER A 436 15.26 21.19 5.06
C SER A 436 15.39 21.86 3.69
N MET A 437 14.31 21.89 2.91
CA MET A 437 14.17 22.59 1.63
C MET A 437 13.52 23.98 1.79
N LYS A 438 13.39 24.51 3.01
CA LYS A 438 12.68 25.77 3.30
C LYS A 438 13.26 26.98 2.57
N ASN A 439 14.59 27.03 2.38
CA ASN A 439 15.27 28.02 1.55
C ASN A 439 14.87 27.98 0.07
N LEU A 440 14.59 26.77 -0.45
CA LEU A 440 14.12 26.56 -1.82
C LEU A 440 12.63 26.93 -1.94
N LEU A 441 11.81 26.52 -0.98
CA LEU A 441 10.37 26.81 -0.96
C LEU A 441 10.06 28.31 -0.75
N LEU A 442 10.77 28.96 0.16
CA LEU A 442 10.49 30.33 0.61
C LEU A 442 11.70 31.26 0.37
N PRO A 443 12.00 31.66 -0.90
CA PRO A 443 13.18 32.44 -1.28
C PRO A 443 13.17 33.92 -0.83
N GLY A 444 12.31 34.29 0.10
CA GLY A 444 12.14 35.64 0.63
C GLY A 444 11.76 36.67 -0.44
N THR A 445 12.27 37.89 -0.31
CA THR A 445 12.02 38.99 -1.26
C THR A 445 12.87 38.91 -2.54
N SER A 446 13.65 37.85 -2.73
CA SER A 446 14.32 37.64 -4.03
C SER A 446 13.25 37.29 -5.07
N LYS A 447 13.13 38.09 -6.13
CA LYS A 447 12.20 37.78 -7.23
C LYS A 447 12.62 36.44 -7.84
N PRO A 448 11.69 35.48 -8.04
CA PRO A 448 11.93 34.36 -8.94
C PRO A 448 12.27 34.92 -10.33
N ALA A 449 13.55 34.90 -10.70
CA ALA A 449 14.05 35.57 -11.89
C ALA A 449 13.64 34.87 -13.19
N ALA A 450 13.24 33.60 -13.09
CA ALA A 450 12.66 32.79 -14.14
C ALA A 450 11.72 31.73 -13.54
N SER A 451 10.89 31.13 -14.41
CA SER A 451 10.05 29.96 -14.13
C SER A 451 10.85 28.67 -13.89
N LEU A 452 12.15 28.66 -14.21
CA LEU A 452 13.09 27.59 -13.86
C LEU A 452 14.23 28.21 -13.05
N ARG A 453 14.46 27.75 -11.81
CA ARG A 453 15.49 28.33 -10.92
C ARG A 453 16.83 27.56 -10.93
N GLY A 454 16.81 26.28 -11.30
CA GLY A 454 17.96 25.39 -11.11
C GLY A 454 18.40 25.31 -9.64
N ALA A 455 19.63 24.87 -9.39
CA ALA A 455 20.18 24.72 -8.03
C ALA A 455 20.66 26.04 -7.39
N ALA A 456 20.29 27.21 -7.92
CA ALA A 456 20.87 28.51 -7.53
C ALA A 456 20.53 28.97 -6.10
N LEU A 457 19.50 28.39 -5.48
CA LEU A 457 19.09 28.65 -4.09
C LEU A 457 19.61 27.59 -3.10
N ALA A 458 20.21 26.50 -3.60
CA ALA A 458 20.68 25.41 -2.77
C ALA A 458 21.90 25.85 -1.94
N ASP A 459 21.89 25.55 -0.65
CA ASP A 459 23.06 25.76 0.21
C ASP A 459 24.17 24.74 -0.08
N LYS A 460 25.34 24.92 0.54
CA LYS A 460 26.49 24.03 0.29
C LYS A 460 26.22 22.57 0.68
N GLN A 461 25.50 22.30 1.76
CA GLN A 461 25.17 20.94 2.20
C GLN A 461 24.18 20.28 1.23
N GLN A 462 23.21 21.04 0.72
CA GLN A 462 22.30 20.59 -0.35
C GLN A 462 23.04 20.34 -1.68
N GLN A 463 24.02 21.18 -2.05
CA GLN A 463 24.83 21.01 -3.27
C GLN A 463 25.84 19.86 -3.19
N ASP A 464 26.50 19.64 -2.04
CA ASP A 464 27.53 18.62 -1.84
C ASP A 464 26.95 17.23 -1.45
N ARG A 465 25.62 17.09 -1.38
CA ARG A 465 24.95 15.86 -0.93
C ARG A 465 25.12 14.66 -1.88
N PHE A 466 25.00 13.48 -1.30
CA PHE A 466 24.79 12.22 -2.03
C PHE A 466 23.35 11.75 -1.78
N VAL A 467 22.70 11.18 -2.80
CA VAL A 467 21.44 10.44 -2.65
C VAL A 467 21.69 9.01 -3.09
N PHE A 468 21.45 8.07 -2.19
CA PHE A 468 21.62 6.64 -2.41
C PHE A 468 20.28 6.01 -2.82
N SER A 469 20.34 4.85 -3.47
CA SER A 469 19.17 4.07 -3.88
C SER A 469 19.53 2.59 -3.97
N PHE A 470 18.63 1.71 -3.52
CA PHE A 470 18.84 0.26 -3.48
C PHE A 470 17.67 -0.47 -4.12
N GLY A 471 17.94 -1.42 -5.02
CA GLY A 471 16.93 -2.21 -5.73
C GLY A 471 16.89 -3.69 -5.31
N PRO A 472 15.75 -4.39 -5.54
CA PRO A 472 15.54 -5.76 -5.10
C PRO A 472 16.33 -6.82 -5.86
N GLN A 473 17.16 -6.46 -6.84
CA GLN A 473 18.18 -7.36 -7.40
C GLN A 473 19.22 -7.83 -6.37
N CYS A 474 19.23 -7.22 -5.17
CA CYS A 474 19.97 -7.71 -4.00
C CYS A 474 19.18 -8.68 -3.09
N TRP A 475 17.86 -8.72 -3.21
CA TRP A 475 17.01 -9.02 -2.06
C TRP A 475 16.27 -10.35 -2.16
N SER A 476 16.76 -11.33 -1.39
CA SER A 476 15.91 -12.36 -0.77
C SER A 476 15.90 -12.13 0.76
N PRO A 477 14.87 -12.59 1.49
CA PRO A 477 14.83 -12.52 2.96
C PRO A 477 16.05 -13.17 3.64
N ASP A 478 16.68 -14.16 3.01
CA ASP A 478 17.87 -14.87 3.50
C ASP A 478 19.19 -14.11 3.24
N MET A 479 19.16 -13.03 2.46
CA MET A 479 20.36 -12.26 2.05
C MET A 479 20.74 -11.15 3.05
N VAL A 480 19.89 -10.89 4.03
CA VAL A 480 20.01 -9.79 5.00
C VAL A 480 20.93 -10.17 6.18
N PRO A 481 21.70 -9.24 6.80
CA PRO A 481 22.68 -9.58 7.83
C PRO A 481 22.16 -10.32 9.06
N ALA A 482 22.87 -11.37 9.45
CA ALA A 482 22.78 -11.92 10.80
C ALA A 482 23.76 -11.15 11.70
N LEU A 483 23.24 -10.23 12.53
CA LEU A 483 24.03 -9.39 13.42
C LEU A 483 23.97 -9.86 14.88
N GLY A 484 25.04 -9.60 15.62
CA GLY A 484 25.12 -9.81 17.06
C GLY A 484 24.49 -8.67 17.87
N PRO A 485 24.37 -8.83 19.21
CA PRO A 485 23.88 -7.77 20.11
C PRO A 485 24.71 -6.48 20.07
N ASP A 486 25.94 -6.58 19.57
CA ASP A 486 26.95 -5.55 19.37
C ASP A 486 27.13 -5.19 17.88
N ARG A 487 26.12 -5.48 17.03
CA ARG A 487 26.08 -5.22 15.59
C ARG A 487 27.17 -5.90 14.75
N GLN A 488 27.99 -6.79 15.33
CA GLN A 488 28.98 -7.56 14.56
C GLN A 488 28.31 -8.54 13.59
N VAL A 489 28.89 -8.77 12.41
CA VAL A 489 28.35 -9.72 11.41
C VAL A 489 28.68 -11.16 11.86
N LEU A 490 27.71 -11.84 12.49
CA LEU A 490 27.87 -13.21 13.01
C LEU A 490 27.92 -14.26 11.90
N LYS A 491 27.25 -14.00 10.77
CA LYS A 491 27.31 -14.83 9.57
C LYS A 491 27.27 -13.93 8.34
N PRO A 492 28.28 -13.96 7.46
CA PRO A 492 28.14 -13.38 6.13
C PRO A 492 27.13 -14.22 5.34
N GLN A 493 25.90 -13.72 5.24
CA GLN A 493 25.00 -14.12 4.14
C GLN A 493 25.58 -13.58 2.84
N PRO A 494 25.31 -14.21 1.68
CA PRO A 494 26.07 -13.97 0.46
C PRO A 494 26.26 -12.49 0.14
N LEU A 495 25.20 -11.69 0.23
CA LEU A 495 25.13 -10.28 -0.18
C LEU A 495 26.17 -9.32 0.43
N LEU A 496 26.79 -9.71 1.53
CA LEU A 496 27.30 -8.76 2.53
C LEU A 496 28.81 -8.58 2.51
N ASP A 497 29.52 -9.35 1.68
CA ASP A 497 30.69 -8.79 1.04
C ASP A 497 30.21 -7.82 -0.04
N TYR A 498 30.62 -6.56 0.07
CA TYR A 498 30.34 -5.51 -0.89
C TYR A 498 30.90 -5.86 -2.29
N ASP A 499 32.03 -6.56 -2.35
CA ASP A 499 32.74 -6.91 -3.59
C ASP A 499 32.30 -8.27 -4.15
N THR A 500 32.57 -9.37 -3.42
CA THR A 500 32.45 -10.74 -3.97
C THR A 500 31.15 -11.47 -3.62
N GLY A 501 30.19 -10.76 -3.01
CA GLY A 501 28.99 -11.35 -2.43
C GLY A 501 27.79 -11.56 -3.38
N GLY A 502 26.63 -11.75 -2.78
CA GLY A 502 25.31 -11.65 -3.41
C GLY A 502 25.00 -12.70 -4.48
N VAL A 503 24.04 -12.34 -5.33
CA VAL A 503 23.73 -13.09 -6.56
C VAL A 503 24.89 -12.89 -7.55
N ASP A 504 25.37 -13.97 -8.14
CA ASP A 504 26.49 -14.05 -9.10
C ASP A 504 27.83 -13.42 -8.65
N GLY A 505 28.08 -13.26 -7.35
CA GLY A 505 29.41 -12.85 -6.84
C GLY A 505 29.76 -11.36 -7.01
N ARG A 506 28.78 -10.46 -7.01
CA ARG A 506 28.93 -8.99 -7.21
C ARG A 506 28.37 -8.10 -6.08
N GLY A 507 28.13 -8.70 -4.91
CA GLY A 507 27.91 -8.05 -3.61
C GLY A 507 26.78 -7.03 -3.53
N PHE A 508 26.88 -6.16 -2.52
CA PHE A 508 26.03 -4.96 -2.38
C PHE A 508 26.24 -3.97 -3.53
N ALA A 509 27.44 -3.94 -4.14
CA ALA A 509 27.75 -3.11 -5.29
C ALA A 509 26.74 -3.27 -6.44
N ARG A 510 26.28 -4.51 -6.71
CA ARG A 510 25.27 -4.84 -7.73
C ARG A 510 23.95 -4.05 -7.64
N CYS A 511 23.66 -3.44 -6.50
CA CYS A 511 22.30 -2.97 -6.19
C CYS A 511 22.21 -1.53 -5.78
N VAL A 512 23.34 -0.82 -5.66
CA VAL A 512 23.41 0.58 -5.30
C VAL A 512 23.48 1.47 -6.54
N GLY A 513 22.61 2.49 -6.57
CA GLY A 513 22.77 3.66 -7.42
C GLY A 513 23.02 4.91 -6.58
N ILE A 514 23.92 5.80 -7.01
CA ILE A 514 24.23 7.07 -6.32
C ILE A 514 24.04 8.25 -7.26
N ARG A 515 23.35 9.29 -6.78
CA ARG A 515 23.33 10.64 -7.36
C ARG A 515 24.24 11.57 -6.55
N TYR A 516 25.02 12.40 -7.24
CA TYR A 516 25.81 13.49 -6.67
C TYR A 516 25.95 14.58 -7.72
N LYS A 517 25.38 15.76 -7.46
CA LYS A 517 25.31 16.88 -8.41
C LYS A 517 24.76 16.37 -9.76
N ASP A 518 25.49 16.56 -10.84
CA ASP A 518 25.08 16.13 -12.19
C ASP A 518 25.34 14.65 -12.44
N TYR A 519 26.14 13.97 -11.62
CA TYR A 519 26.61 12.60 -11.88
C TYR A 519 25.70 11.54 -11.26
N LYS A 520 25.46 10.46 -12.00
CA LYS A 520 24.84 9.19 -11.56
C LYS A 520 25.88 8.08 -11.69
N TRP A 521 25.98 7.20 -10.71
CA TRP A 521 26.72 5.93 -10.83
C TRP A 521 25.82 4.74 -10.53
N ILE A 522 26.03 3.65 -11.27
CA ILE A 522 25.29 2.39 -11.16
C ILE A 522 26.29 1.28 -10.83
N GLY A 523 26.24 0.76 -9.60
CA GLY A 523 27.24 -0.21 -9.13
C GLY A 523 27.18 -1.59 -9.83
N ASP A 524 26.04 -1.99 -10.39
CA ASP A 524 25.89 -3.21 -11.20
C ASP A 524 26.80 -3.23 -12.45
N THR A 525 26.94 -2.08 -13.10
CA THR A 525 27.66 -1.95 -14.37
C THR A 525 28.97 -1.18 -14.22
N GLY A 526 29.22 -0.57 -13.07
CA GLY A 526 30.30 0.39 -12.82
C GLY A 526 30.11 1.75 -13.53
N LYS A 527 29.08 1.90 -14.37
CA LYS A 527 28.93 3.03 -15.28
C LYS A 527 28.62 4.32 -14.55
N VAL A 528 29.18 5.41 -15.08
CA VAL A 528 28.92 6.79 -14.66
C VAL A 528 28.19 7.51 -15.79
N TYR A 529 27.14 8.24 -15.47
CA TYR A 529 26.43 9.13 -16.38
C TYR A 529 26.52 10.56 -15.87
N LYS A 530 26.65 11.52 -16.78
CA LYS A 530 26.62 12.96 -16.47
C LYS A 530 25.36 13.57 -17.06
N PHE A 531 24.64 14.34 -16.27
CA PHE A 531 23.43 15.03 -16.71
C PHE A 531 23.77 16.48 -17.10
N GLU A 532 23.03 17.02 -18.07
CA GLU A 532 23.24 18.37 -18.59
C GLU A 532 21.91 19.13 -18.64
N GLY A 533 21.86 20.31 -18.01
CA GLY A 533 20.63 21.07 -17.85
C GLY A 533 19.58 20.25 -17.10
N THR A 534 18.41 20.04 -17.72
CA THR A 534 17.29 19.23 -17.18
C THR A 534 17.23 17.82 -17.79
N SER A 535 18.35 17.29 -18.33
CA SER A 535 18.40 15.99 -19.00
C SER A 535 18.96 14.89 -18.10
N HIS A 536 18.08 14.10 -17.48
CA HIS A 536 18.41 13.00 -16.56
C HIS A 536 18.13 11.64 -17.21
N ILE A 537 18.64 11.46 -18.43
CA ILE A 537 18.47 10.23 -19.21
C ILE A 537 19.81 9.51 -19.23
N GLU A 538 19.89 8.26 -18.77
CA GLU A 538 21.08 7.44 -18.95
C GLU A 538 21.13 6.93 -20.39
N GLN A 539 22.17 7.29 -21.13
CA GLN A 539 22.35 6.94 -22.54
C GLN A 539 23.84 6.73 -22.84
N PRO A 540 24.20 6.01 -23.93
CA PRO A 540 25.58 5.92 -24.38
C PRO A 540 26.22 7.28 -24.75
N CYS A 541 25.42 8.32 -24.98
CA CYS A 541 25.90 9.67 -25.33
C CYS A 541 26.35 10.52 -24.13
N ASN A 542 25.95 10.16 -22.90
CA ASN A 542 26.34 10.87 -21.67
C ASN A 542 26.97 9.94 -20.62
N GLU A 543 27.36 8.75 -21.04
CA GLU A 543 28.19 7.82 -20.27
C GLU A 543 29.63 8.35 -20.21
N VAL A 544 30.09 8.67 -19.00
CA VAL A 544 31.44 9.17 -18.76
C VAL A 544 32.39 7.98 -18.71
N SER A 545 33.39 7.98 -19.59
CA SER A 545 34.29 6.84 -19.80
C SER A 545 35.76 7.25 -19.75
N GLY A 546 36.64 6.28 -19.51
CA GLY A 546 38.06 6.53 -19.25
C GLY A 546 38.29 7.28 -17.92
N PRO A 547 39.42 7.99 -17.76
CA PRO A 547 39.89 8.44 -16.44
C PRO A 547 38.94 9.32 -15.62
N GLU A 548 38.04 10.11 -16.24
CA GLU A 548 37.01 10.85 -15.50
C GLU A 548 35.95 9.89 -14.92
N GLY A 549 35.47 8.96 -15.75
CA GLY A 549 34.49 7.94 -15.35
C GLY A 549 35.04 7.01 -14.27
N ASP A 550 36.27 6.53 -14.46
CA ASP A 550 36.97 5.66 -13.50
C ASP A 550 37.15 6.36 -12.14
N ALA A 551 37.50 7.64 -12.13
CA ALA A 551 37.68 8.43 -10.91
C ALA A 551 36.34 8.65 -10.17
N VAL A 552 35.27 9.02 -10.89
CA VAL A 552 33.94 9.24 -10.30
C VAL A 552 33.35 7.92 -9.79
N ALA A 553 33.47 6.83 -10.55
CA ALA A 553 33.08 5.49 -10.12
C ALA A 553 33.84 5.04 -8.87
N GLY A 554 35.16 5.29 -8.82
CA GLY A 554 36.00 5.00 -7.66
C GLY A 554 35.55 5.76 -6.40
N GLN A 555 35.26 7.06 -6.53
CA GLN A 555 34.76 7.87 -5.42
C GLN A 555 33.38 7.39 -4.95
N MET A 556 32.43 7.16 -5.86
CA MET A 556 31.08 6.72 -5.51
C MET A 556 31.06 5.30 -4.93
N SER A 557 31.88 4.39 -5.44
CA SER A 557 32.06 3.05 -4.87
C SER A 557 32.73 3.07 -3.48
N LYS A 558 33.65 4.02 -3.22
CA LYS A 558 34.18 4.24 -1.85
C LYS A 558 33.08 4.71 -0.90
N LEU A 559 32.29 5.70 -1.31
CA LEU A 559 31.18 6.24 -0.52
C LEU A 559 30.09 5.20 -0.26
N ALA A 560 29.77 4.35 -1.23
CA ALA A 560 28.82 3.25 -1.06
C ALA A 560 29.27 2.24 0.02
N ARG A 561 30.57 1.97 0.14
CA ARG A 561 31.14 1.11 1.22
C ARG A 561 31.08 1.78 2.58
N GLU A 562 31.36 3.08 2.64
CA GLU A 562 31.30 3.88 3.87
C GLU A 562 29.86 4.01 4.37
N TYR A 563 28.93 4.24 3.44
CA TYR A 563 27.49 4.21 3.66
C TYR A 563 27.00 2.84 4.17
N PHE A 564 27.35 1.74 3.48
CA PHE A 564 26.97 0.38 3.89
C PHE A 564 27.49 0.02 5.29
N LYS A 565 28.72 0.41 5.63
CA LYS A 565 29.25 0.30 7.00
C LYS A 565 28.42 1.09 8.00
N SER A 566 27.95 2.29 7.64
CA SER A 566 27.07 3.10 8.51
C SER A 566 25.71 2.45 8.75
N LEU A 567 25.18 1.64 7.81
CA LEU A 567 23.97 0.85 8.02
C LEU A 567 24.22 -0.34 8.95
N VAL A 568 25.33 -1.06 8.79
CA VAL A 568 25.69 -2.16 9.71
C VAL A 568 25.84 -1.63 11.15
N ALA A 569 26.36 -0.40 11.32
CA ALA A 569 26.49 0.26 12.61
C ALA A 569 25.20 0.88 13.19
N ASP A 570 24.24 1.28 12.35
CA ASP A 570 22.97 1.87 12.80
C ASP A 570 22.13 0.86 13.59
N ALA A 571 21.49 1.28 14.69
CA ALA A 571 20.84 0.37 15.63
C ALA A 571 19.74 -0.48 14.99
N HIS A 572 18.89 0.14 14.16
CA HIS A 572 17.64 -0.46 13.68
C HIS A 572 17.71 -1.04 12.26
N SER A 573 18.80 -0.76 11.52
CA SER A 573 19.04 -1.38 10.22
C SER A 573 19.00 -2.90 10.33
N PHE A 574 18.32 -3.56 9.40
CA PHE A 574 18.24 -5.02 9.28
C PHE A 574 17.54 -5.76 10.45
N GLU A 575 16.92 -5.05 11.40
CA GLU A 575 16.12 -5.70 12.45
C GLU A 575 14.77 -6.22 11.90
N LYS A 576 14.32 -7.36 12.43
CA LYS A 576 12.98 -7.92 12.19
C LYS A 576 11.96 -7.31 13.16
N PRO A 577 10.65 -7.31 12.85
CA PRO A 577 9.62 -6.85 13.78
C PRO A 577 9.61 -7.64 15.10
N THR A 578 9.36 -6.92 16.18
CA THR A 578 9.01 -7.48 17.49
C THR A 578 7.50 -7.59 17.57
N PHE A 579 6.97 -8.76 17.91
CA PHE A 579 5.53 -8.94 18.07
C PHE A 579 5.11 -8.63 19.51
N TYR A 580 3.89 -8.13 19.71
CA TYR A 580 3.45 -7.67 21.05
C TYR A 580 2.23 -8.47 21.53
N LEU A 581 2.35 -9.20 22.65
CA LEU A 581 1.22 -9.87 23.31
C LEU A 581 0.53 -8.93 24.30
N GLY A 582 -0.75 -8.65 24.03
CA GLY A 582 -1.61 -7.90 24.95
C GLY A 582 -1.39 -6.38 25.00
N LEU A 583 -0.69 -5.82 23.99
CA LEU A 583 -0.51 -4.38 23.79
C LEU A 583 -1.86 -3.66 23.84
N ASP A 584 -1.93 -2.52 24.54
CA ASP A 584 -3.12 -1.70 24.75
C ASP A 584 -4.41 -2.47 25.14
N GLY A 585 -4.22 -3.63 25.77
CA GLY A 585 -5.31 -4.51 26.22
C GLY A 585 -5.93 -5.39 25.13
N TRP A 586 -5.42 -5.39 23.89
CA TRP A 586 -5.86 -6.27 22.81
C TRP A 586 -5.80 -7.74 23.23
N SER A 587 -6.86 -8.50 22.98
CA SER A 587 -6.97 -9.89 23.43
C SER A 587 -6.32 -10.92 22.50
N VAL A 588 -5.93 -10.53 21.28
CA VAL A 588 -5.37 -11.44 20.27
C VAL A 588 -4.16 -10.80 19.59
N THR A 589 -3.09 -11.58 19.44
CA THR A 589 -1.92 -11.25 18.60
C THR A 589 -1.71 -12.37 17.59
N ASN A 590 -1.43 -12.00 16.34
CA ASN A 590 -1.00 -12.92 15.28
C ASN A 590 0.46 -12.64 14.95
N ILE A 591 1.31 -13.67 15.03
CA ILE A 591 2.74 -13.62 14.74
C ILE A 591 2.94 -14.17 13.33
N LEU A 592 3.34 -13.28 12.42
CA LEU A 592 3.50 -13.62 11.01
C LEU A 592 4.85 -14.32 10.78
N PRO A 593 4.88 -15.52 10.16
CA PRO A 593 6.08 -16.35 10.15
C PRO A 593 7.27 -15.78 9.35
N ASP A 594 7.03 -14.77 8.50
CA ASP A 594 8.07 -14.02 7.79
C ASP A 594 8.86 -13.05 8.69
N GLY A 595 8.35 -12.72 9.88
CA GLY A 595 9.08 -12.02 10.93
C GLY A 595 10.16 -12.86 11.64
N ALA A 596 10.36 -14.12 11.24
CA ALA A 596 11.36 -15.00 11.85
C ALA A 596 12.78 -14.48 11.60
N HIS A 597 13.61 -14.41 12.65
CA HIS A 597 14.99 -13.93 12.57
C HIS A 597 16.02 -15.07 12.52
N ALA A 598 17.29 -14.72 12.30
CA ALA A 598 18.38 -15.61 11.88
C ALA A 598 18.80 -16.74 12.86
N ARG A 599 18.09 -16.94 13.98
CA ARG A 599 18.21 -18.17 14.79
C ARG A 599 17.47 -19.36 14.17
N THR A 600 16.55 -19.06 13.25
CA THR A 600 15.88 -20.00 12.34
C THR A 600 16.92 -20.69 11.44
N PRO A 601 17.18 -22.01 11.58
CA PRO A 601 18.20 -22.69 10.78
C PRO A 601 17.78 -22.78 9.31
N GLY A 602 18.74 -22.70 8.39
CA GLY A 602 18.52 -22.78 6.92
C GLY A 602 18.07 -24.16 6.37
N ARG A 603 17.25 -24.89 7.14
CA ARG A 603 16.38 -26.01 6.73
C ARG A 603 14.89 -25.64 6.89
N VAL A 604 14.63 -24.41 7.33
CA VAL A 604 13.38 -23.67 7.32
C VAL A 604 13.59 -22.49 6.37
N GLU A 605 12.64 -22.24 5.48
CA GLU A 605 12.75 -21.28 4.37
C GLU A 605 11.72 -20.15 4.56
N LEU A 606 12.16 -18.91 4.31
CA LEU A 606 11.34 -17.70 4.42
C LEU A 606 10.51 -17.49 3.15
N LEU A 607 9.22 -17.84 3.22
CA LEU A 607 8.26 -17.49 2.17
C LEU A 607 7.81 -16.03 2.37
N PRO A 608 7.42 -15.28 1.31
CA PRO A 608 6.96 -13.90 1.43
C PRO A 608 5.76 -13.67 2.38
N ASN A 609 5.02 -14.75 2.72
CA ASN A 609 3.89 -14.74 3.65
C ASN A 609 3.79 -16.03 4.48
N GLY A 610 4.93 -16.59 4.90
CA GLY A 610 4.94 -17.82 5.72
C GLY A 610 6.32 -18.46 5.87
N LEU A 611 6.34 -19.70 6.37
CA LEU A 611 7.54 -20.55 6.42
C LEU A 611 7.27 -21.93 5.79
N SER A 612 8.23 -22.41 5.00
CA SER A 612 8.31 -23.78 4.50
C SER A 612 9.43 -24.55 5.24
N GLY A 613 9.47 -25.87 5.09
CA GLY A 613 10.57 -26.69 5.59
C GLY A 613 10.26 -27.41 6.90
N PHE A 614 11.19 -27.37 7.85
CA PHE A 614 11.26 -28.23 9.05
C PHE A 614 11.32 -29.70 8.66
N SER A 615 12.52 -30.23 8.45
CA SER A 615 12.77 -31.62 7.98
C SER A 615 13.49 -32.50 9.01
N LYS A 616 14.19 -31.90 9.97
CA LYS A 616 14.97 -32.58 11.01
C LYS A 616 14.52 -32.16 12.40
N VAL A 617 14.57 -33.08 13.36
CA VAL A 617 14.30 -32.76 14.77
C VAL A 617 15.33 -31.72 15.24
N GLY A 618 14.85 -30.68 15.91
CA GLY A 618 15.64 -29.49 16.26
C GLY A 618 15.61 -28.37 15.20
N ASP A 619 14.96 -28.55 14.05
CA ASP A 619 14.62 -27.43 13.16
C ASP A 619 13.64 -26.49 13.88
N SER A 620 13.90 -25.19 13.81
CA SER A 620 13.18 -24.18 14.57
C SER A 620 12.93 -22.90 13.77
N ALA A 621 11.96 -22.11 14.20
CA ALA A 621 11.82 -20.70 13.83
C ALA A 621 11.60 -19.86 15.09
N CYS A 622 12.33 -18.74 15.21
CA CYS A 622 12.28 -17.84 16.37
C CYS A 622 11.94 -16.41 15.95
N PHE A 623 11.19 -15.73 16.82
CA PHE A 623 10.63 -14.39 16.62
C PHE A 623 10.87 -13.54 17.86
N ALA A 624 11.22 -12.27 17.68
CA ALA A 624 11.29 -11.30 18.77
C ALA A 624 9.88 -11.03 19.31
N LEU A 625 9.71 -11.03 20.63
CA LEU A 625 8.41 -10.95 21.28
C LEU A 625 8.48 -10.11 22.57
N GLU A 626 7.56 -9.16 22.72
CA GLU A 626 7.26 -8.55 24.00
C GLU A 626 5.90 -9.03 24.53
N VAL A 627 5.81 -9.28 25.84
CA VAL A 627 4.54 -9.53 26.54
C VAL A 627 4.18 -8.26 27.31
N ALA A 628 3.48 -7.33 26.65
CA ALA A 628 3.02 -6.09 27.26
C ALA A 628 2.02 -6.35 28.41
N LYS A 629 1.22 -7.42 28.31
CA LYS A 629 0.27 -7.84 29.35
C LYS A 629 0.45 -9.31 29.71
N GLY A 630 0.86 -9.57 30.95
CA GLY A 630 0.97 -10.92 31.48
C GLY A 630 -0.40 -11.59 31.65
N GLY A 631 -0.42 -12.92 31.54
CA GLY A 631 -1.61 -13.76 31.69
C GLY A 631 -1.53 -15.07 30.94
N ARG A 632 -2.67 -15.77 30.89
CA ARG A 632 -2.81 -17.08 30.25
C ARG A 632 -3.16 -16.93 28.77
N TYR A 633 -2.27 -17.32 27.86
CA TYR A 633 -2.51 -17.28 26.42
C TYR A 633 -2.83 -18.68 25.87
N LEU A 634 -3.94 -18.79 25.12
CA LEU A 634 -4.19 -19.90 24.20
C LEU A 634 -3.30 -19.73 22.97
N VAL A 635 -2.58 -20.78 22.59
CA VAL A 635 -1.68 -20.81 21.43
C VAL A 635 -2.30 -21.66 20.31
N GLN A 636 -2.37 -21.09 19.11
CA GLN A 636 -2.88 -21.72 17.89
C GLN A 636 -1.89 -21.54 16.73
N VAL A 637 -1.84 -22.52 15.83
CA VAL A 637 -0.98 -22.54 14.64
C VAL A 637 -1.84 -22.70 13.40
N MET A 638 -1.61 -21.87 12.36
CA MET A 638 -2.33 -21.94 11.09
C MET A 638 -1.37 -22.36 9.97
N TYR A 639 -1.62 -23.51 9.34
CA TYR A 639 -0.64 -24.14 8.45
C TYR A 639 -1.26 -25.08 7.39
N THR A 640 -0.43 -25.44 6.41
CA THR A 640 -0.57 -26.64 5.57
C THR A 640 0.66 -27.55 5.76
N SER A 641 0.43 -28.86 5.78
CA SER A 641 1.47 -29.88 6.04
C SER A 641 1.20 -31.17 5.26
N GLN A 642 2.25 -31.79 4.72
CA GLN A 642 2.15 -33.11 4.08
C GLN A 642 2.12 -34.27 5.07
N VAL A 643 2.67 -34.07 6.26
CA VAL A 643 2.96 -35.13 7.25
C VAL A 643 2.46 -34.75 8.65
N GLN A 644 2.41 -35.72 9.57
CA GLN A 644 2.07 -35.45 10.96
C GLN A 644 3.35 -35.20 11.76
N ALA A 645 3.37 -34.16 12.58
CA ALA A 645 4.56 -33.79 13.35
C ALA A 645 4.19 -33.30 14.75
N SER A 646 5.12 -33.42 15.69
CA SER A 646 5.02 -32.79 17.00
C SER A 646 5.96 -31.60 17.07
N PHE A 647 5.44 -30.47 17.55
CA PHE A 647 6.21 -29.25 17.78
C PHE A 647 6.12 -28.83 19.25
N ARG A 648 7.22 -28.28 19.77
CA ARG A 648 7.25 -27.52 21.03
C ARG A 648 7.35 -26.04 20.68
N LEU A 649 6.44 -25.23 21.18
CA LEU A 649 6.55 -23.77 21.17
C LEU A 649 6.94 -23.31 22.57
N SER A 650 7.99 -22.48 22.69
CA SER A 650 8.50 -21.95 23.97
C SER A 650 8.60 -20.43 23.91
N VAL A 651 8.37 -19.74 25.03
CA VAL A 651 8.38 -18.27 25.14
C VAL A 651 9.21 -17.83 26.33
N GLY A 652 10.19 -16.94 26.11
CA GLY A 652 11.08 -16.44 27.17
C GLY A 652 12.35 -15.78 26.62
N PRO A 653 13.29 -15.36 27.48
CA PRO A 653 14.63 -14.99 27.04
C PRO A 653 15.29 -16.17 26.31
N TYR A 654 16.00 -15.92 25.21
CA TYR A 654 16.48 -17.00 24.32
C TYR A 654 17.33 -18.06 25.05
N SER A 655 18.19 -17.66 26.00
CA SER A 655 18.94 -18.60 26.84
C SER A 655 18.05 -19.56 27.62
N LYS A 656 16.91 -19.08 28.17
CA LYS A 656 15.94 -19.95 28.86
C LYS A 656 15.10 -20.81 27.91
N ILE A 657 14.99 -20.44 26.64
CA ILE A 657 14.46 -21.35 25.61
C ILE A 657 15.48 -22.47 25.32
N GLN A 658 16.78 -22.15 25.25
CA GLN A 658 17.85 -23.15 25.03
C GLN A 658 18.03 -24.10 26.23
N ASP A 659 17.97 -23.59 27.46
CA ASP A 659 18.03 -24.39 28.70
C ASP A 659 16.81 -25.34 28.85
N GLY A 660 15.71 -25.07 28.15
CA GLY A 660 14.43 -25.78 28.29
C GLY A 660 13.53 -25.28 29.43
N ASP A 661 14.04 -24.35 30.25
CA ASP A 661 13.39 -23.69 31.40
C ASP A 661 12.19 -22.79 31.01
N ALA A 662 12.16 -22.27 29.78
CA ALA A 662 11.13 -21.32 29.35
C ALA A 662 9.72 -21.96 29.30
N PRO A 663 8.66 -21.22 29.70
CA PRO A 663 7.26 -21.61 29.49
C PRO A 663 7.01 -22.13 28.07
N ALA A 664 6.48 -23.35 27.97
CA ALA A 664 6.37 -24.04 26.70
C ALA A 664 5.17 -24.98 26.61
N VAL A 665 4.72 -25.22 25.39
CA VAL A 665 3.59 -26.07 25.04
C VAL A 665 3.98 -26.99 23.88
N THR A 666 3.64 -28.28 23.97
CA THR A 666 4.00 -29.29 22.97
C THR A 666 2.75 -29.95 22.41
N ALA A 667 2.59 -29.96 21.09
CA ALA A 667 1.39 -30.48 20.41
C ALA A 667 1.72 -31.27 19.15
N ARG A 668 0.87 -32.25 18.82
CA ARG A 668 0.98 -33.12 17.64
C ARG A 668 0.05 -32.62 16.52
N LEU A 669 0.60 -31.84 15.60
CA LEU A 669 -0.09 -31.27 14.45
C LEU A 669 -0.34 -32.34 13.37
N PRO A 670 -1.61 -32.60 12.97
CA PRO A 670 -1.91 -33.53 11.87
C PRO A 670 -1.50 -32.98 10.51
N ALA A 671 -1.30 -33.86 9.54
CA ALA A 671 -1.19 -33.47 8.13
C ALA A 671 -2.46 -32.72 7.67
N SER A 672 -2.32 -31.73 6.79
CA SER A 672 -3.43 -31.01 6.20
C SER A 672 -3.06 -30.37 4.86
N ARG A 673 -3.78 -30.76 3.80
CA ARG A 673 -3.63 -30.16 2.45
C ARG A 673 -4.29 -28.78 2.34
N ASN A 674 -5.28 -28.50 3.19
CA ASN A 674 -5.98 -27.23 3.27
C ASN A 674 -5.45 -26.42 4.46
N MET A 675 -5.49 -25.09 4.37
CA MET A 675 -5.06 -24.22 5.46
C MET A 675 -5.91 -24.48 6.71
N ARG A 676 -5.26 -24.85 7.82
CA ARG A 676 -5.95 -25.29 9.04
C ARG A 676 -5.37 -24.63 10.28
N THR A 677 -6.25 -24.10 11.13
CA THR A 677 -5.94 -23.75 12.53
C THR A 677 -5.94 -25.01 13.40
N ALA A 678 -4.92 -25.16 14.24
CA ALA A 678 -4.88 -26.16 15.31
C ALA A 678 -4.42 -25.52 16.62
N GLU A 679 -5.04 -25.90 17.74
CA GLU A 679 -4.59 -25.51 19.08
C GLU A 679 -3.34 -26.29 19.46
N MET A 680 -2.37 -25.61 20.08
CA MET A 680 -1.26 -26.27 20.79
C MET A 680 -1.60 -26.48 22.27
N GLY A 681 -2.32 -25.53 22.87
CA GLY A 681 -2.64 -25.52 24.30
C GLY A 681 -2.46 -24.13 24.90
N TYR A 682 -2.24 -24.05 26.22
CA TYR A 682 -2.12 -22.78 26.94
C TYR A 682 -0.71 -22.55 27.49
N LEU A 683 -0.29 -21.29 27.53
CA LEU A 683 0.91 -20.80 28.22
C LEU A 683 0.52 -19.77 29.28
N GLU A 684 1.11 -19.85 30.47
CA GLU A 684 1.07 -18.77 31.46
C GLU A 684 2.31 -17.90 31.25
N LEU A 685 2.14 -16.63 30.87
CA LEU A 685 3.24 -15.73 30.50
C LEU A 685 3.28 -14.50 31.43
N PRO A 686 4.43 -14.15 32.03
CA PRO A 686 4.59 -12.89 32.76
C PRO A 686 4.69 -11.72 31.76
N ALA A 687 4.36 -10.50 32.21
CA ALA A 687 4.70 -9.30 31.46
C ALA A 687 6.22 -9.09 31.44
N THR A 688 6.77 -8.67 30.30
CA THR A 688 8.23 -8.54 30.08
C THR A 688 8.77 -7.15 30.37
N ALA A 689 7.94 -6.11 30.23
CA ALA A 689 8.30 -4.70 30.46
C ALA A 689 9.57 -4.27 29.71
N GLY A 690 9.51 -4.23 28.38
CA GLY A 690 10.60 -3.84 27.48
C GLY A 690 11.77 -4.84 27.37
N LYS A 691 11.77 -5.94 28.13
CA LYS A 691 12.83 -6.96 28.04
C LYS A 691 12.66 -7.80 26.77
N GLN A 692 13.76 -7.99 26.04
CA GLN A 692 13.84 -8.89 24.90
C GLN A 692 13.52 -10.33 25.32
N ASN A 693 12.34 -10.80 24.92
CA ASN A 693 11.96 -12.20 24.89
C ASN A 693 11.88 -12.65 23.43
N GLU A 694 11.85 -13.96 23.23
CA GLU A 694 11.54 -14.60 21.97
C GLU A 694 10.38 -15.59 22.14
N VAL A 695 9.76 -15.93 21.01
CA VAL A 695 9.02 -17.18 20.86
C VAL A 695 9.74 -18.05 19.83
N CYS A 696 9.97 -19.32 20.16
CA CYS A 696 10.56 -20.29 19.25
C CYS A 696 9.63 -21.51 19.09
N LEU A 697 9.28 -21.82 17.84
CA LEU A 697 8.62 -23.06 17.44
C LEU A 697 9.68 -24.08 16.99
N VAL A 698 9.72 -25.27 17.58
CA VAL A 698 10.75 -26.30 17.34
C VAL A 698 10.12 -27.64 16.97
N LEU A 699 10.58 -28.27 15.88
CA LEU A 699 10.19 -29.61 15.47
C LEU A 699 10.80 -30.65 16.42
N VAL A 700 9.97 -31.37 17.18
CA VAL A 700 10.43 -32.40 18.14
C VAL A 700 10.21 -33.84 17.66
N ALA A 701 9.28 -34.08 16.72
CA ALA A 701 9.13 -35.37 16.03
C ALA A 701 8.38 -35.22 14.69
N SER A 702 8.66 -36.08 13.70
CA SER A 702 7.90 -36.17 12.44
C SER A 702 7.52 -37.63 12.16
N SER A 703 6.35 -37.87 11.57
CA SER A 703 5.93 -39.18 11.06
C SER A 703 6.71 -39.61 9.81
N ALA A 704 7.45 -38.70 9.17
CA ALA A 704 8.38 -38.97 8.09
C ALA A 704 9.64 -38.10 8.28
N PRO A 705 10.65 -38.56 9.05
CA PRO A 705 11.90 -37.84 9.24
C PRO A 705 12.60 -37.56 7.91
N GLY A 706 13.16 -36.35 7.74
CA GLY A 706 13.79 -35.90 6.50
C GLY A 706 12.84 -35.28 5.47
N VAL A 707 11.52 -35.52 5.58
CA VAL A 707 10.51 -34.83 4.76
C VAL A 707 10.17 -33.48 5.39
N PRO A 708 10.15 -32.36 4.62
CA PRO A 708 9.60 -31.09 5.09
C PRO A 708 8.19 -31.24 5.65
N VAL A 709 7.97 -30.73 6.85
CA VAL A 709 6.66 -30.77 7.51
C VAL A 709 5.73 -29.74 6.88
N PHE A 710 6.09 -28.45 6.95
CA PHE A 710 5.22 -27.38 6.46
C PHE A 710 5.45 -27.09 4.98
N ASN A 711 4.35 -27.12 4.22
CA ASN A 711 4.29 -26.48 2.90
C ASN A 711 4.16 -24.96 3.06
N ASN A 712 3.33 -24.53 4.01
CA ASN A 712 3.23 -23.15 4.46
C ASN A 712 2.71 -23.12 5.91
N LEU A 713 3.57 -22.74 6.85
CA LEU A 713 3.18 -22.20 8.16
C LEU A 713 2.87 -20.72 7.99
N SER A 714 1.61 -20.32 8.22
CA SER A 714 1.09 -18.98 7.87
C SER A 714 0.87 -18.05 9.06
N ASN A 715 0.73 -18.57 10.30
CA ASN A 715 0.53 -17.75 11.51
C ASN A 715 0.73 -18.55 12.81
N LEU A 716 1.21 -17.90 13.86
CA LEU A 716 1.08 -18.32 15.27
C LEU A 716 0.17 -17.32 16.01
N ARG A 717 -1.04 -17.74 16.40
CA ARG A 717 -2.00 -16.90 17.15
C ARG A 717 -1.88 -17.11 18.65
N PHE A 718 -1.93 -16.01 19.39
CA PHE A 718 -1.96 -15.95 20.85
C PHE A 718 -3.24 -15.23 21.29
N THR A 719 -4.08 -15.88 22.09
CA THR A 719 -5.35 -15.32 22.58
C THR A 719 -5.38 -15.29 24.11
N LEU A 720 -5.52 -14.10 24.71
CA LEU A 720 -5.51 -13.91 26.16
C LEU A 720 -6.81 -14.41 26.82
N SER A 721 -6.70 -15.45 27.63
CA SER A 721 -7.80 -16.08 28.37
C SER A 721 -8.38 -15.12 29.39
N GLY A 722 -9.71 -14.98 29.43
CA GLY A 722 -10.39 -14.06 30.34
C GLY A 722 -10.20 -12.57 30.00
N GLY A 723 -9.49 -12.25 28.90
CA GLY A 723 -9.66 -10.95 28.25
C GLY A 723 -11.11 -10.77 27.82
N LYS A 724 -11.64 -9.55 27.88
CA LYS A 724 -12.88 -9.22 27.16
C LYS A 724 -12.64 -9.51 25.68
N ARG A 725 -13.56 -10.23 25.03
CA ARG A 725 -13.54 -10.36 23.57
C ARG A 725 -13.56 -8.96 22.96
N SER A 726 -12.65 -8.69 22.03
CA SER A 726 -12.49 -7.41 21.33
C SER A 726 -13.61 -7.12 20.32
N TRP A 727 -14.86 -7.13 20.81
CA TRP A 727 -16.07 -6.63 20.14
C TRP A 727 -17.21 -6.35 21.13
N GLU A 728 -17.33 -7.12 22.21
CA GLU A 728 -18.50 -7.10 23.12
C GLU A 728 -18.68 -5.74 23.85
N GLY A 729 -17.62 -4.92 23.93
CA GLY A 729 -17.71 -3.56 24.46
C GLY A 729 -18.48 -2.56 23.58
N TRP A 730 -18.74 -2.87 22.31
CA TRP A 730 -19.49 -2.01 21.38
C TRP A 730 -21.00 -2.32 21.33
N VAL A 731 -21.43 -3.51 21.78
CA VAL A 731 -22.85 -3.92 21.69
C VAL A 731 -23.72 -3.21 22.74
N ASP A 732 -23.17 -2.96 23.93
CA ASP A 732 -23.86 -2.23 25.03
C ASP A 732 -23.79 -0.69 24.90
N LYS A 733 -23.13 -0.16 23.87
CA LYS A 733 -23.09 1.29 23.55
C LYS A 733 -23.60 1.55 22.14
N GLY A 734 -24.85 1.16 21.90
CA GLY A 734 -25.59 1.51 20.70
C GLY A 734 -25.64 3.03 20.49
N VAL A 735 -25.61 3.43 19.21
CA VAL A 735 -25.58 4.83 18.77
C VAL A 735 -26.81 5.60 19.27
N SER A 736 -26.61 6.46 20.28
CA SER A 736 -27.49 7.60 20.50
C SER A 736 -27.11 8.69 19.50
N MET A 737 -27.87 8.81 18.40
CA MET A 737 -27.75 9.96 17.51
C MET A 737 -28.02 11.24 18.29
N GLU A 738 -27.20 12.27 18.09
CA GLU A 738 -27.48 13.59 18.64
C GLU A 738 -28.79 14.15 18.05
N SER A 739 -29.65 14.68 18.91
CA SER A 739 -30.71 15.61 18.48
C SER A 739 -30.15 17.02 18.63
N SER A 740 -29.53 17.51 17.54
CA SER A 740 -29.04 18.88 17.46
C SER A 740 -30.20 19.87 17.64
N ARG A 741 -29.97 20.94 18.40
CA ARG A 741 -30.96 22.00 18.60
C ARG A 741 -30.94 22.97 17.43
N VAL A 742 -32.08 23.11 16.75
CA VAL A 742 -32.48 24.32 16.04
C VAL A 742 -33.84 24.69 16.62
N GLY A 743 -34.06 25.97 16.94
CA GLY A 743 -35.24 26.39 17.71
C GLY A 743 -35.99 27.55 17.09
N ASP A 744 -37.17 27.83 17.66
CA ASP A 744 -37.64 29.21 17.84
C ASP A 744 -38.71 29.30 18.95
N SER A 745 -39.12 30.51 19.33
CA SER A 745 -40.06 30.84 20.44
C SER A 745 -41.43 31.35 19.90
N PRO A 746 -42.46 31.74 20.70
CA PRO A 746 -42.71 31.64 22.17
C PRO A 746 -44.15 31.13 22.55
N ASN A 747 -44.56 31.31 23.83
CA ASN A 747 -45.91 31.09 24.43
C ASN A 747 -46.37 29.60 24.61
N ASN A 748 -47.19 29.18 25.61
CA ASN A 748 -48.04 29.89 26.58
C ASN A 748 -48.32 29.07 27.90
N LYS A 749 -48.46 29.78 29.02
CA LYS A 749 -48.98 29.46 30.40
C LYS A 749 -49.56 28.07 30.81
N ARG A 750 -49.09 27.59 31.99
CA ARG A 750 -49.79 27.09 33.24
C ARG A 750 -48.87 26.00 33.87
N GLY A 751 -48.33 26.05 35.10
CA GLY A 751 -48.84 26.39 36.44
C GLY A 751 -49.16 25.09 37.21
N GLY A 752 -48.70 24.80 38.45
CA GLY A 752 -47.74 25.45 39.36
C GLY A 752 -47.78 24.82 40.79
N SER A 753 -46.67 24.89 41.56
CA SER A 753 -46.47 24.39 42.97
C SER A 753 -46.71 22.88 43.22
N SER A 754 -46.19 22.18 44.25
CA SER A 754 -45.17 22.36 45.32
C SER A 754 -44.49 20.97 45.54
N GLY A 755 -43.48 20.66 46.37
CA GLY A 755 -42.85 21.30 47.55
C GLY A 755 -41.63 20.46 48.00
N LYS A 756 -41.05 20.74 49.19
CA LYS A 756 -39.77 20.20 49.73
C LYS A 756 -39.94 19.89 51.25
N PRO A 757 -38.96 19.35 52.02
CA PRO A 757 -37.69 18.66 51.69
C PRO A 757 -37.35 17.43 52.61
N ALA A 758 -36.08 16.97 52.52
CA ALA A 758 -35.21 16.53 53.65
C ALA A 758 -34.96 15.03 53.92
N ALA A 759 -33.81 14.78 54.56
CA ALA A 759 -33.17 13.50 54.94
C ALA A 759 -32.75 13.61 56.46
N PRO A 760 -31.71 12.97 57.08
CA PRO A 760 -30.59 12.17 56.54
C PRO A 760 -30.06 10.96 57.39
N ALA A 761 -29.00 10.33 56.86
CA ALA A 761 -27.79 9.79 57.52
C ALA A 761 -27.77 8.57 58.49
N GLY A 762 -26.82 7.67 58.20
CA GLY A 762 -25.97 6.95 59.19
C GLY A 762 -26.45 5.58 59.70
N THR A 763 -25.59 4.68 60.20
CA THR A 763 -24.12 4.49 60.05
C THR A 763 -23.71 3.13 60.67
N THR A 764 -22.61 2.50 60.21
CA THR A 764 -21.84 1.41 60.90
C THR A 764 -22.59 0.08 61.21
N SER A 765 -21.96 -1.09 61.41
CA SER A 765 -20.57 -1.58 61.20
C SER A 765 -20.55 -3.12 61.08
N ALA A 766 -19.37 -3.71 60.83
CA ALA A 766 -19.10 -5.17 60.76
C ALA A 766 -19.55 -5.96 62.04
N GLU A 767 -19.55 -7.30 62.12
CA GLU A 767 -18.55 -8.29 61.69
C GLU A 767 -19.01 -9.76 61.94
N ARG A 768 -18.17 -10.75 61.56
CA ARG A 768 -18.10 -12.17 62.03
C ARG A 768 -19.06 -13.26 61.48
N ARG A 769 -18.42 -14.18 60.73
CA ARG A 769 -18.70 -15.64 60.53
C ARG A 769 -18.56 -16.40 61.89
N PRO A 770 -18.70 -17.77 62.04
CA PRO A 770 -18.64 -18.85 61.03
C PRO A 770 -19.51 -20.13 61.26
N VAL A 771 -19.26 -21.18 60.45
CA VAL A 771 -19.63 -22.62 60.62
C VAL A 771 -21.13 -22.97 60.48
N ALA A 772 -21.54 -24.22 60.19
CA ALA A 772 -21.36 -25.07 58.99
C ALA A 772 -22.21 -26.36 59.16
N GLY A 773 -22.46 -27.06 58.05
CA GLY A 773 -23.08 -28.40 58.00
C GLY A 773 -24.62 -28.40 57.94
N SER A 774 -25.32 -29.45 57.49
CA SER A 774 -25.10 -30.51 56.48
C SER A 774 -26.08 -31.67 56.74
N SER A 775 -27.22 -31.74 56.05
CA SER A 775 -28.00 -32.99 55.93
C SER A 775 -29.12 -32.93 54.87
N LYS A 776 -29.21 -33.99 54.05
CA LYS A 776 -30.41 -34.47 53.32
C LYS A 776 -31.26 -35.36 54.27
N PRO A 777 -32.50 -35.83 53.96
CA PRO A 777 -33.07 -36.14 52.63
C PRO A 777 -34.58 -35.77 52.41
N ALA A 778 -35.17 -36.28 51.30
CA ALA A 778 -36.59 -36.17 50.92
C ALA A 778 -37.41 -37.41 51.35
N PRO A 779 -38.74 -37.49 51.07
CA PRO A 779 -39.18 -38.19 49.85
C PRO A 779 -40.55 -37.82 49.21
N ALA A 780 -40.79 -38.40 48.01
CA ALA A 780 -42.08 -38.80 47.42
C ALA A 780 -43.06 -37.75 46.79
N ALA A 781 -43.99 -38.26 45.97
CA ALA A 781 -44.93 -37.56 45.08
C ALA A 781 -46.28 -38.32 44.96
N PRO A 782 -47.25 -37.85 44.14
CA PRO A 782 -47.76 -38.74 43.08
C PRO A 782 -48.15 -38.05 41.74
N LYS A 783 -48.55 -38.86 40.74
CA LYS A 783 -49.12 -38.50 39.41
C LYS A 783 -50.40 -39.33 39.11
N PRO A 784 -51.27 -38.87 38.20
CA PRO A 784 -51.56 -39.57 36.92
C PRO A 784 -51.28 -38.65 35.69
N ALA A 785 -51.04 -39.04 34.42
CA ALA A 785 -51.46 -40.15 33.53
C ALA A 785 -52.88 -40.00 32.94
N ALA A 786 -53.18 -40.18 31.65
CA ALA A 786 -52.43 -40.31 30.37
C ALA A 786 -53.41 -39.92 29.20
N ALA A 787 -53.18 -39.97 27.87
CA ALA A 787 -52.12 -40.39 26.92
C ALA A 787 -52.22 -39.48 25.63
N GLY A 788 -51.73 -39.76 24.41
CA GLY A 788 -50.92 -40.83 23.82
C GLY A 788 -50.62 -40.61 22.31
N SER A 789 -49.53 -41.22 21.78
CA SER A 789 -49.12 -41.48 20.37
C SER A 789 -49.40 -40.45 19.23
N SER A 790 -48.48 -40.11 18.31
CA SER A 790 -47.22 -40.76 17.91
C SER A 790 -46.25 -39.81 17.18
N THR A 791 -44.95 -40.10 17.18
CA THR A 791 -44.00 -39.72 16.12
C THR A 791 -42.70 -40.56 16.21
N LYS A 792 -41.88 -40.55 15.16
CA LYS A 792 -40.71 -41.44 15.00
C LYS A 792 -39.47 -40.94 15.76
N ARG A 793 -38.50 -41.84 16.00
CA ARG A 793 -37.17 -41.50 16.54
C ARG A 793 -36.50 -40.39 15.72
N ALA A 794 -36.08 -39.33 16.40
CA ALA A 794 -34.99 -38.46 15.95
C ALA A 794 -33.82 -38.65 16.91
N THR A 795 -32.66 -39.09 16.41
CA THR A 795 -31.41 -39.12 17.19
C THR A 795 -30.87 -37.70 17.33
N SER A 796 -30.61 -37.27 18.56
CA SER A 796 -30.04 -35.96 18.86
C SER A 796 -28.55 -35.90 18.47
N LEU A 797 -28.26 -35.62 17.20
CA LEU A 797 -26.95 -35.05 16.85
C LEU A 797 -26.88 -33.62 17.41
N GLN A 798 -26.00 -33.40 18.38
CA GLN A 798 -25.52 -32.05 18.67
C GLN A 798 -24.63 -31.62 17.50
N MET A 799 -25.18 -30.86 16.55
CA MET A 799 -24.37 -30.23 15.51
C MET A 799 -23.52 -29.12 16.15
N SER A 800 -22.21 -29.32 16.14
CA SER A 800 -21.23 -28.37 16.66
C SER A 800 -21.12 -27.13 15.77
N ASN A 801 -21.40 -25.94 16.31
CA ASN A 801 -21.20 -24.66 15.63
C ASN A 801 -19.73 -24.45 15.21
N PRO A 802 -19.44 -24.20 13.93
CA PRO A 802 -18.11 -23.83 13.45
C PRO A 802 -18.04 -22.33 13.08
N ILE A 803 -18.36 -21.43 14.03
CA ILE A 803 -18.33 -19.97 13.84
C ILE A 803 -17.54 -19.29 14.98
N TYR A 804 -16.25 -19.64 15.10
CA TYR A 804 -15.27 -18.96 15.97
C TYR A 804 -13.85 -19.15 15.42
N ALA A 805 -13.46 -18.33 14.42
CA ALA A 805 -12.12 -18.37 13.81
C ALA A 805 -11.62 -17.00 13.29
N VAL A 806 -12.29 -15.89 13.61
CA VAL A 806 -12.14 -14.60 12.94
C VAL A 806 -11.16 -13.67 13.68
N ASP A 807 -9.89 -13.62 13.26
CA ASP A 807 -8.96 -12.51 13.58
C ASP A 807 -7.88 -12.32 12.48
N TYR A 808 -7.68 -11.06 12.05
CA TYR A 808 -6.47 -10.44 11.47
C TYR A 808 -5.36 -11.29 10.83
N LEU A 809 -5.31 -11.37 9.50
CA LEU A 809 -4.17 -11.84 8.66
C LEU A 809 -4.27 -11.18 7.26
N ALA A 810 -3.25 -11.05 6.39
CA ALA A 810 -1.78 -10.93 6.44
C ALA A 810 -1.26 -10.64 4.99
N GLN A 811 -1.04 -9.37 4.60
CA GLN A 811 -0.87 -8.90 3.19
C GLN A 811 0.46 -9.36 2.58
N ASP A 812 0.58 -10.08 1.46
CA ASP A 812 0.05 -9.75 0.12
C ASP A 812 -0.37 -10.96 -0.75
N SER A 813 -0.03 -12.21 -0.40
CA SER A 813 -0.37 -13.39 -1.24
C SER A 813 -1.51 -14.23 -0.69
N VAL A 814 -1.61 -14.34 0.64
CA VAL A 814 -2.67 -15.08 1.36
C VAL A 814 -3.87 -14.18 1.65
N ILE A 815 -3.71 -12.85 1.70
CA ILE A 815 -4.84 -11.93 1.93
C ILE A 815 -5.92 -12.08 0.89
N ASP A 816 -5.63 -12.09 -0.41
CA ASP A 816 -6.72 -11.96 -1.38
C ASP A 816 -7.72 -13.12 -1.27
N THR A 817 -7.30 -14.33 -0.85
CA THR A 817 -8.21 -15.44 -0.56
C THR A 817 -8.88 -15.38 0.81
N TRP A 818 -8.26 -14.69 1.79
CA TRP A 818 -8.77 -14.56 3.16
C TRP A 818 -9.61 -13.30 3.39
N GLU A 819 -9.23 -12.15 2.83
CA GLU A 819 -10.11 -11.01 2.61
C GLU A 819 -11.24 -11.37 1.65
N GLU A 820 -11.05 -12.17 0.60
CA GLU A 820 -12.21 -12.66 -0.18
C GLU A 820 -13.14 -13.54 0.68
N ALA A 821 -12.60 -14.36 1.59
CA ALA A 821 -13.39 -15.14 2.53
C ALA A 821 -14.11 -14.25 3.57
N GLN A 822 -13.41 -13.33 4.24
CA GLN A 822 -13.98 -12.36 5.19
C GLN A 822 -14.95 -11.39 4.51
N TYR A 823 -14.70 -10.99 3.27
CA TYR A 823 -15.59 -10.18 2.46
C TYR A 823 -16.86 -10.96 2.11
N LYS A 824 -16.74 -12.22 1.67
CA LYS A 824 -17.90 -13.10 1.44
C LYS A 824 -18.66 -13.39 2.74
N GLU A 825 -17.99 -13.61 3.86
CA GLU A 825 -18.60 -13.86 5.17
C GLU A 825 -19.29 -12.60 5.70
N LEU A 826 -18.62 -11.45 5.69
CA LEU A 826 -19.18 -10.17 6.13
C LEU A 826 -20.29 -9.69 5.19
N HIS A 827 -20.12 -9.73 3.86
CA HIS A 827 -21.21 -9.41 2.93
C HIS A 827 -22.38 -10.39 3.05
N SER A 828 -22.16 -11.68 3.32
CA SER A 828 -23.27 -12.62 3.50
C SER A 828 -24.00 -12.41 4.84
N HIS A 829 -23.30 -12.06 5.92
CA HIS A 829 -23.93 -11.64 7.19
C HIS A 829 -24.63 -10.28 7.06
N LEU A 830 -24.02 -9.29 6.42
CA LEU A 830 -24.63 -7.97 6.18
C LEU A 830 -25.86 -8.10 5.28
N ARG A 831 -25.80 -8.86 4.18
CA ARG A 831 -26.97 -9.25 3.37
C ARG A 831 -27.90 -10.24 4.08
N ALA A 832 -27.51 -10.87 5.19
CA ALA A 832 -28.46 -11.61 6.03
C ALA A 832 -29.37 -10.65 6.79
N THR A 833 -28.88 -9.47 7.21
CA THR A 833 -29.68 -8.49 7.94
C THR A 833 -30.92 -8.03 7.15
N PRO A 834 -32.12 -8.00 7.75
CA PRO A 834 -33.31 -7.47 7.10
C PRO A 834 -33.15 -6.00 6.70
N ALA A 835 -32.42 -5.21 7.50
CA ALA A 835 -32.18 -3.79 7.28
C ALA A 835 -31.39 -3.51 6.00
N MET A 836 -30.25 -4.21 5.77
CA MET A 836 -29.51 -4.02 4.51
C MET A 836 -30.19 -4.68 3.32
N LYS A 837 -30.88 -5.82 3.49
CA LYS A 837 -31.76 -6.37 2.44
C LYS A 837 -32.84 -5.37 2.01
N GLN A 838 -33.38 -4.58 2.93
CA GLN A 838 -34.33 -3.53 2.62
C GLN A 838 -33.63 -2.34 1.95
N ALA A 839 -32.56 -1.80 2.53
CA ALA A 839 -31.82 -0.68 1.95
C ALA A 839 -31.21 -0.98 0.56
N GLU A 840 -30.83 -2.23 0.27
CA GLU A 840 -30.34 -2.67 -1.05
C GLU A 840 -31.50 -2.75 -2.07
N ARG A 841 -32.70 -3.20 -1.67
CA ARG A 841 -33.92 -3.09 -2.49
C ARG A 841 -34.36 -1.64 -2.69
N ASP A 842 -34.33 -0.82 -1.66
CA ASP A 842 -34.72 0.59 -1.71
C ASP A 842 -33.74 1.39 -2.58
N ALA A 843 -32.44 1.13 -2.50
CA ALA A 843 -31.44 1.72 -3.38
C ALA A 843 -31.63 1.29 -4.84
N LEU A 844 -31.97 0.02 -5.12
CA LEU A 844 -32.27 -0.45 -6.47
C LEU A 844 -33.59 0.11 -7.02
N GLN A 845 -34.64 0.22 -6.19
CA GLN A 845 -35.88 0.90 -6.56
C GLN A 845 -35.67 2.41 -6.76
N TYR A 846 -34.88 3.07 -5.91
CA TYR A 846 -34.52 4.47 -6.06
C TYR A 846 -33.67 4.71 -7.31
N ALA A 847 -32.73 3.82 -7.65
CA ALA A 847 -32.00 3.87 -8.90
C ALA A 847 -32.93 3.69 -10.13
N ALA A 848 -33.87 2.74 -10.08
CA ALA A 848 -34.86 2.53 -11.13
C ALA A 848 -35.85 3.71 -11.28
N LEU A 849 -36.27 4.31 -10.16
CA LEU A 849 -37.09 5.52 -10.13
C LEU A 849 -36.32 6.74 -10.66
N ARG A 850 -35.06 6.92 -10.25
CA ARG A 850 -34.18 8.00 -10.72
C ARG A 850 -33.88 7.85 -12.21
N ALA A 851 -33.71 6.62 -12.71
CA ALA A 851 -33.60 6.35 -14.15
C ALA A 851 -34.88 6.77 -14.89
N ARG A 852 -36.07 6.33 -14.42
CA ARG A 852 -37.37 6.73 -15.00
C ARG A 852 -37.65 8.23 -14.93
N TYR A 853 -37.20 8.91 -13.87
CA TYR A 853 -37.26 10.38 -13.75
C TYR A 853 -36.25 11.09 -14.67
N SER A 854 -35.07 10.53 -14.89
CA SER A 854 -34.08 11.10 -15.81
C SER A 854 -34.53 11.08 -17.28
N SER A 855 -35.44 10.16 -17.63
CA SER A 855 -36.17 10.14 -18.91
C SER A 855 -37.41 11.06 -18.97
N ALA A 856 -37.74 11.78 -17.88
CA ALA A 856 -38.95 12.58 -17.75
C ALA A 856 -38.64 14.01 -17.22
N LYS A 857 -37.94 14.81 -18.05
CA LYS A 857 -37.79 16.26 -17.80
C LYS A 857 -39.03 17.01 -18.28
N GLU A 858 -39.90 17.46 -17.36
CA GLU A 858 -40.48 18.81 -17.41
C GLU A 858 -41.28 19.22 -16.17
N SER A 859 -41.24 20.53 -15.86
CA SER A 859 -42.06 21.26 -14.88
C SER A 859 -42.00 20.84 -13.39
N ALA A 860 -41.62 21.79 -12.52
CA ALA A 860 -41.64 21.62 -11.06
C ALA A 860 -42.65 22.58 -10.41
N SER A 861 -43.88 22.11 -10.20
CA SER A 861 -44.93 22.87 -9.46
C SER A 861 -45.98 21.99 -8.77
N VAL A 862 -46.24 20.77 -9.24
CA VAL A 862 -47.33 19.90 -8.74
C VAL A 862 -46.92 19.04 -7.52
N ALA A 863 -45.62 18.88 -7.25
CA ALA A 863 -45.10 17.88 -6.31
C ALA A 863 -45.58 18.05 -4.84
N ALA A 864 -45.76 19.28 -4.37
CA ALA A 864 -46.05 19.56 -2.96
C ALA A 864 -47.43 19.06 -2.48
N ALA A 865 -48.43 18.97 -3.38
CA ALA A 865 -49.79 18.59 -3.01
C ALA A 865 -49.97 17.08 -2.77
N ASN A 866 -49.17 16.24 -3.43
CA ASN A 866 -49.41 14.79 -3.48
C ASN A 866 -48.69 13.96 -2.40
N MET A 867 -47.70 14.52 -1.69
CA MET A 867 -46.98 13.78 -0.63
C MET A 867 -47.92 13.30 0.49
N THR A 868 -48.86 14.16 0.93
CA THR A 868 -49.83 13.81 1.97
C THR A 868 -50.92 12.81 1.53
N ALA A 869 -50.91 12.36 0.27
CA ALA A 869 -51.71 11.21 -0.18
C ALA A 869 -50.92 9.89 -0.01
N ALA A 870 -49.65 9.86 -0.44
CA ALA A 870 -48.78 8.69 -0.30
C ALA A 870 -48.58 8.27 1.17
N GLU A 871 -48.45 9.24 2.07
CA GLU A 871 -48.24 9.02 3.50
C GLU A 871 -49.46 8.40 4.21
N ARG A 872 -50.67 8.64 3.68
CA ARG A 872 -51.90 7.96 4.12
C ARG A 872 -52.02 6.54 3.56
N ALA A 873 -51.53 6.29 2.33
CA ALA A 873 -51.44 4.93 1.79
C ALA A 873 -50.46 4.07 2.61
N TRP A 874 -49.31 4.64 3.03
CA TRP A 874 -48.30 3.95 3.83
C TRP A 874 -48.85 3.40 5.17
N GLN A 875 -49.67 4.17 5.89
CA GLN A 875 -50.31 3.71 7.13
C GLN A 875 -51.36 2.61 6.89
N SER A 876 -51.91 2.49 5.69
CA SER A 876 -52.82 1.40 5.31
C SER A 876 -52.07 0.09 5.09
N VAL A 877 -50.95 0.13 4.35
CA VAL A 877 -50.07 -1.03 4.08
C VAL A 877 -49.59 -1.68 5.38
N ARG A 878 -49.29 -0.87 6.40
CA ARG A 878 -48.82 -1.31 7.73
C ARG A 878 -49.79 -2.27 8.46
N LYS A 879 -51.06 -2.36 8.06
CA LYS A 879 -52.08 -3.21 8.72
C LYS A 879 -52.30 -4.60 8.10
N GLN A 880 -51.76 -4.91 6.92
CA GLN A 880 -52.17 -6.10 6.16
C GLN A 880 -51.15 -7.25 6.05
N TYR A 881 -49.87 -7.03 6.37
CA TYR A 881 -48.82 -8.04 6.16
C TYR A 881 -48.47 -8.85 7.42
N LEU A 882 -49.45 -9.61 7.89
CA LEU A 882 -49.23 -10.85 8.64
C LEU A 882 -49.48 -12.05 7.71
N TRP A 883 -48.77 -13.15 7.96
CA TRP A 883 -48.86 -14.48 7.30
C TRP A 883 -48.20 -14.67 5.92
N ALA A 884 -47.89 -15.95 5.67
CA ALA A 884 -47.45 -16.64 4.46
C ALA A 884 -45.93 -16.70 4.18
N ASP A 885 -45.51 -17.81 3.56
CA ASP A 885 -44.15 -18.38 3.57
C ASP A 885 -43.95 -19.33 2.35
N GLY A 886 -42.69 -19.62 1.98
CA GLY A 886 -42.34 -20.88 1.30
C GLY A 886 -41.56 -20.84 -0.04
N GLN A 887 -40.64 -21.83 -0.15
CA GLN A 887 -40.22 -22.61 -1.34
C GLN A 887 -38.94 -22.23 -2.14
N GLN A 888 -38.39 -23.26 -2.80
CA GLN A 888 -37.06 -23.40 -3.46
C GLN A 888 -37.16 -23.16 -4.99
N GLY A 889 -36.13 -23.09 -5.85
CA GLY A 889 -34.65 -23.22 -5.80
C GLY A 889 -34.10 -22.81 -7.20
N VAL A 890 -33.17 -23.41 -7.96
CA VAL A 890 -32.10 -24.46 -7.86
C VAL A 890 -31.20 -24.27 -9.13
N MET A 891 -29.87 -24.46 -9.11
CA MET A 891 -29.02 -24.98 -10.25
C MET A 891 -27.49 -24.96 -9.95
N GLU A 892 -26.72 -25.78 -10.68
CA GLU A 892 -25.27 -26.03 -10.47
C GLU A 892 -24.40 -25.87 -11.76
N SER A 893 -23.09 -26.14 -11.61
CA SER A 893 -22.06 -26.48 -12.61
C SER A 893 -21.21 -25.36 -13.26
N LEU A 894 -19.89 -25.42 -13.04
CA LEU A 894 -18.87 -25.75 -14.06
C LEU A 894 -17.50 -26.04 -13.40
N PHE A 895 -16.56 -26.62 -14.15
CA PHE A 895 -15.29 -27.24 -13.69
C PHE A 895 -14.12 -26.22 -13.64
N SER A 896 -13.19 -26.24 -12.67
CA SER A 896 -12.03 -27.15 -12.42
C SER A 896 -10.74 -26.81 -13.24
N PRO A 897 -9.50 -27.21 -12.87
CA PRO A 897 -8.38 -26.26 -12.63
C PRO A 897 -7.04 -26.61 -13.36
N TYR A 898 -5.88 -26.15 -12.83
CA TYR A 898 -4.46 -26.46 -13.18
C TYR A 898 -3.86 -25.73 -14.42
N GLU A 899 -2.54 -25.45 -14.56
CA GLU A 899 -1.45 -25.17 -13.58
C GLU A 899 -0.24 -24.48 -14.28
N SER A 900 0.89 -24.38 -13.57
CA SER A 900 2.18 -23.73 -13.90
C SER A 900 2.99 -24.29 -15.08
N GLU A 901 3.96 -23.50 -15.55
CA GLU A 901 4.92 -23.87 -16.60
C GLU A 901 5.84 -25.05 -16.22
N GLY A 902 6.10 -25.95 -17.18
CA GLY A 902 7.09 -27.02 -17.07
C GLY A 902 7.51 -27.53 -18.45
N ILE A 903 8.81 -27.47 -18.77
CA ILE A 903 9.32 -27.81 -20.11
C ILE A 903 9.62 -29.31 -20.21
N TYR A 904 8.94 -30.00 -21.13
CA TYR A 904 9.33 -31.33 -21.62
C TYR A 904 9.32 -31.36 -23.15
N THR A 905 10.42 -31.80 -23.76
CA THR A 905 10.53 -32.00 -25.20
C THR A 905 9.87 -33.31 -25.62
N CYS A 906 8.81 -33.26 -26.43
CA CYS A 906 8.20 -34.47 -26.98
C CYS A 906 9.05 -35.05 -28.12
N ALA A 907 9.39 -36.34 -28.04
CA ALA A 907 10.22 -37.04 -29.02
C ALA A 907 9.42 -37.76 -30.13
N ALA A 908 8.08 -37.66 -30.11
CA ALA A 908 7.22 -38.35 -31.09
C ALA A 908 5.91 -37.56 -31.35
N CYS A 909 5.92 -36.73 -32.39
CA CYS A 909 4.82 -36.52 -33.34
C CYS A 909 5.25 -35.48 -34.40
N GLN A 910 5.22 -35.86 -35.68
CA GLN A 910 5.19 -34.89 -36.79
C GLN A 910 3.73 -34.45 -37.06
N PRO A 911 3.51 -33.33 -37.78
CA PRO A 911 2.20 -32.69 -37.88
C PRO A 911 1.32 -33.31 -38.98
N ASP A 912 0.03 -32.96 -38.98
CA ASP A 912 -0.65 -32.48 -40.19
C ASP A 912 -1.94 -31.71 -39.84
N VAL A 913 -2.36 -30.83 -40.77
CA VAL A 913 -3.54 -29.91 -40.75
C VAL A 913 -3.44 -28.71 -39.79
#